data_AF-A0A2W4XRJ2-F1
#
_entry.id   AF-A0A2W4XRJ2-F1
#
_cell.length_a   1.000
_cell.length_b   1.000
_cell.length_c   1.000
_cell.angle_alpha   90.00
_cell.angle_beta   90.00
_cell.angle_gamma   90.00
#
_symmetry.space_group_name_H-M   'P 1'
#
loop_
_entity.id
_entity.type
_entity.pdbx_description
1 polymer ?
#
loop_
_entity_poly.entity_id
_entity_poly.type
_entity_poly.pdbx_seq_one_letter_code
_entity_poly.pdbx_strand_id
1 'polypeptide(L)'
;MAATDAGKDGQNALSFDVFTKLVARSELNNLVVLLDCCHAGNLIESSQYQAMQKIFNDKKNYYLMAACRGFERSREGAEHGIFTAAVLDVLRARVMAGEAVDLDSLFSEVSQKLKQSGQEVVRSAMGGAITLIEKTRGNLAPVVNEACPYVGLEAFDQKTAQYFYGREEQLDLLLRKIEKSRFVPVIGASGSGKSSLVKAGLMTNLAKQGWCVMPPIKPWANPLTMLKQSLVQQFYKLPSEIQKAYARLESEGLNAILPEGSPRVLLVVDQFEELFTICASEQERQDFIRLLVEGAEQEGHLTIATTMRADFVEQALQYSDLAKLIQRDRVFWLVPLELSEMKEAIAKPAQMQGYDLAEGLLEAICEDVEAETNSLPLLEFALTELWERRDRQNHRLTLVAYLEMGKLRGALDRHAKRLYEEVLRSDEERKWAKRLFLKLVRTGQDVRDTRQRQSKQFLLGMARSEADREAIANLLEIFAGADGRLLVASDENNVAFVDLAHEALMDGWQMFVEWRSEDRDLRRLCDRVKDAFDECDRALDQDKFLLPEGVVAQIEEVEVAINDYLSPEQQNFVQRNRYKYKPWLDLANLPEMVDIPSGTFWMGSPDGKGNDYEKPYHQVTVNAFQMGKYPVTQAQWRTVAMSPKVEIDLSLNPSYHRGGNKPVEQVTWYEAQEFCARLSQLTGESYRLPSEAEWEYTCRAGAEEYNEYCFGDYVSQLEDYGWYGNNSGDRMIDTDRIWEEVDKDNNRY
;
A
#
# COMPACT_ATOMS: atom_id res chain seq x y z
N MET A 1 5.07 12.14 -48.55
CA MET A 1 4.56 12.65 -49.85
C MET A 1 4.97 14.09 -49.97
N ALA A 2 5.61 14.48 -51.08
CA ALA A 2 5.80 15.89 -51.42
C ALA A 2 5.36 16.06 -52.88
N ALA A 3 4.08 16.39 -53.07
CA ALA A 3 3.60 16.95 -54.32
C ALA A 3 3.50 18.45 -54.08
N THR A 4 4.32 19.23 -54.77
CA THR A 4 4.21 20.69 -54.76
C THR A 4 4.01 21.14 -56.19
N ASP A 5 2.83 21.68 -56.45
CA ASP A 5 2.52 22.38 -57.68
C ASP A 5 3.12 23.78 -57.57
N ALA A 6 4.32 23.96 -58.13
CA ALA A 6 5.01 25.24 -58.08
C ALA A 6 4.36 26.17 -59.12
N GLY A 7 3.91 27.34 -58.68
CA GLY A 7 3.45 28.38 -59.60
C GLY A 7 4.58 28.79 -60.57
N LYS A 8 4.22 29.43 -61.69
CA LYS A 8 5.20 29.91 -62.71
C LYS A 8 6.31 30.82 -62.12
N ASP A 9 6.09 31.33 -60.92
CA ASP A 9 6.91 32.27 -60.19
C ASP A 9 7.85 31.57 -59.18
N GLY A 10 7.79 30.23 -59.08
CA GLY A 10 8.58 29.41 -58.14
C GLY A 10 8.05 29.40 -56.70
N GLN A 11 6.93 30.07 -56.42
CA GLN A 11 6.25 29.95 -55.13
C GLN A 11 5.81 28.49 -54.92
N ASN A 12 6.17 27.92 -53.77
CA ASN A 12 6.02 26.51 -53.38
C ASN A 12 6.99 25.49 -54.02
N ALA A 13 8.03 25.93 -54.75
CA ALA A 13 9.07 25.02 -55.22
C ALA A 13 10.04 24.61 -54.10
N LEU A 14 10.25 23.31 -53.92
CA LEU A 14 11.30 22.78 -53.05
C LEU A 14 12.62 22.67 -53.82
N SER A 15 13.67 23.37 -53.40
CA SER A 15 14.97 23.24 -54.06
C SER A 15 15.58 21.85 -53.79
N PHE A 16 16.35 21.34 -54.76
CA PHE A 16 17.00 20.03 -54.65
C PHE A 16 17.93 19.93 -53.42
N ASP A 17 18.63 21.01 -53.09
CA ASP A 17 19.49 21.09 -51.89
C ASP A 17 18.67 20.99 -50.60
N VAL A 18 17.53 21.69 -50.51
CA VAL A 18 16.63 21.60 -49.35
C VAL A 18 16.02 20.21 -49.24
N PHE A 19 15.56 19.63 -50.35
CA PHE A 19 15.04 18.25 -50.38
C PHE A 19 16.07 17.25 -49.87
N THR A 20 17.32 17.36 -50.34
CA THR A 20 18.41 16.46 -49.98
C THR A 20 18.78 16.58 -48.49
N LYS A 21 18.76 17.79 -47.93
CA LYS A 21 18.93 18.04 -46.49
C LYS A 21 17.79 17.45 -45.65
N LEU A 22 16.55 17.52 -46.13
CA LEU A 22 15.40 16.90 -45.44
C LEU A 22 15.53 15.37 -45.42
N VAL A 23 15.92 14.76 -46.54
CA VAL A 23 16.18 13.32 -46.61
C VAL A 23 17.32 12.89 -45.69
N ALA A 24 18.41 13.66 -45.65
CA ALA A 24 19.55 13.36 -44.78
C ALA A 24 19.23 13.42 -43.27
N ARG A 25 18.30 14.30 -42.87
CA ARG A 25 17.85 14.43 -41.47
C ARG A 25 16.76 13.43 -41.07
N SER A 26 16.15 12.73 -42.02
CA SER A 26 15.11 11.75 -41.75
C SER A 26 15.70 10.56 -41.00
N GLU A 27 15.03 10.03 -39.97
CA GLU A 27 15.45 8.81 -39.25
C GLU A 27 14.65 7.56 -39.69
N LEU A 28 13.89 7.66 -40.79
CA LEU A 28 13.02 6.59 -41.25
C LEU A 28 13.81 5.37 -41.75
N ASN A 29 13.41 4.17 -41.29
CA ASN A 29 13.95 2.89 -41.77
C ASN A 29 13.50 2.54 -43.20
N ASN A 30 12.30 2.99 -43.58
CA ASN A 30 11.71 2.83 -44.92
C ASN A 30 11.39 4.23 -45.48
N LEU A 31 12.04 4.62 -46.57
CA LEU A 31 11.84 5.95 -47.17
C LEU A 31 11.15 5.84 -48.54
N VAL A 32 9.97 6.44 -48.66
CA VAL A 32 9.19 6.46 -49.91
C VAL A 32 9.02 7.88 -50.43
N VAL A 33 9.41 8.10 -51.68
CA VAL A 33 9.33 9.41 -52.36
C VAL A 33 8.61 9.22 -53.70
N LEU A 34 7.51 9.96 -53.88
CA LEU A 34 6.75 10.02 -55.13
C LEU A 34 6.87 11.45 -55.69
N LEU A 35 7.30 11.58 -56.94
CA LEU A 35 7.53 12.87 -57.61
C LEU A 35 6.57 13.04 -58.79
N ASP A 36 5.54 13.85 -58.61
CA ASP A 36 4.62 14.24 -59.67
C ASP A 36 4.93 15.65 -60.18
N CYS A 37 6.02 15.78 -60.95
CA CYS A 37 6.39 17.04 -61.58
C CYS A 37 7.04 16.79 -62.94
N CYS A 38 7.10 17.83 -63.79
CA CYS A 38 7.76 17.74 -65.08
C CYS A 38 9.25 17.42 -64.92
N HIS A 39 9.79 16.58 -65.81
CA HIS A 39 11.20 16.21 -65.81
C HIS A 39 11.68 15.50 -64.53
N ALA A 40 10.76 14.99 -63.68
CA ALA A 40 11.09 14.36 -62.41
C ALA A 40 12.07 13.17 -62.55
N GLY A 41 11.99 12.42 -63.65
CA GLY A 41 12.92 11.33 -63.96
C GLY A 41 14.37 11.77 -64.10
N ASN A 42 14.64 13.06 -64.36
CA ASN A 42 16.00 13.60 -64.40
C ASN A 42 16.66 13.49 -63.02
N LEU A 43 15.88 13.48 -61.93
CA LEU A 43 16.42 13.24 -60.59
C LEU A 43 17.01 11.83 -60.43
N ILE A 44 16.49 10.86 -61.18
CA ILE A 44 16.92 9.46 -61.16
C ILE A 44 18.01 9.22 -62.23
N GLU A 45 17.89 9.90 -63.37
CA GLU A 45 18.74 9.71 -64.55
C GLU A 45 19.99 10.62 -64.57
N SER A 46 20.03 11.69 -63.78
CA SER A 46 21.15 12.67 -63.79
C SER A 46 22.32 12.28 -62.89
N SER A 47 23.47 12.93 -63.14
CA SER A 47 24.65 12.84 -62.27
C SER A 47 24.41 13.37 -60.84
N GLN A 48 23.40 14.23 -60.64
CA GLN A 48 23.03 14.73 -59.30
C GLN A 48 22.44 13.62 -58.42
N TYR A 49 21.87 12.57 -59.02
CA TYR A 49 21.41 11.38 -58.32
C TYR A 49 22.52 10.67 -57.54
N GLN A 50 23.78 10.69 -58.02
CA GLN A 50 24.90 10.02 -57.36
C GLN A 50 25.21 10.60 -55.98
N ALA A 51 25.01 11.91 -55.79
CA ALA A 51 25.16 12.55 -54.49
C ALA A 51 24.04 12.13 -53.53
N MET A 52 22.82 12.01 -54.06
CA MET A 52 21.63 11.59 -53.33
C MET A 52 21.68 10.10 -52.94
N GLN A 53 22.19 9.24 -53.82
CA GLN A 53 22.35 7.80 -53.59
C GLN A 53 23.14 7.49 -52.32
N LYS A 54 24.18 8.28 -51.98
CA LYS A 54 24.94 8.06 -50.74
C LYS A 54 24.04 8.21 -49.51
N ILE A 55 23.20 9.24 -49.50
CA ILE A 55 22.27 9.53 -48.39
C ILE A 55 21.16 8.48 -48.34
N PHE A 56 20.68 8.04 -49.50
CA PHE A 56 19.68 6.98 -49.59
C PHE A 56 20.23 5.60 -49.20
N ASN A 57 21.49 5.30 -49.49
CA ASN A 57 22.14 4.04 -49.10
C ASN A 57 22.36 3.93 -47.58
N ASP A 58 22.40 5.05 -46.86
CA ASP A 58 22.36 5.05 -45.39
C ASP A 58 20.96 4.65 -44.86
N LYS A 59 19.93 4.62 -45.71
CA LYS A 59 18.60 4.10 -45.39
C LYS A 59 18.51 2.62 -45.76
N LYS A 60 18.08 1.79 -44.80
CA LYS A 60 17.98 0.33 -44.99
C LYS A 60 17.11 -0.06 -46.18
N ASN A 61 15.95 0.59 -46.34
CA ASN A 61 15.09 0.44 -47.52
C ASN A 61 14.64 1.79 -48.06
N TYR A 62 14.72 2.01 -49.37
CA TYR A 62 14.16 3.19 -50.02
C TYR A 62 13.47 2.88 -51.34
N TYR A 63 12.50 3.72 -51.68
CA TYR A 63 11.76 3.66 -52.94
C TYR A 63 11.48 5.08 -53.46
N LEU A 64 12.00 5.38 -54.64
CA LEU A 64 11.78 6.62 -55.37
C LEU A 64 11.02 6.30 -56.65
N MET A 65 9.89 6.98 -56.86
CA MET A 65 9.07 6.85 -58.06
C MET A 65 8.79 8.24 -58.63
N ALA A 66 9.04 8.43 -59.92
CA ALA A 66 8.82 9.70 -60.61
C ALA A 66 7.83 9.53 -61.77
N ALA A 67 6.94 10.50 -61.93
CA ALA A 67 5.80 10.48 -62.83
C ALA A 67 6.16 10.34 -64.32
N CYS A 68 7.34 10.83 -64.72
CA CYS A 68 7.79 10.83 -66.10
C CYS A 68 9.32 10.70 -66.19
N ARG A 69 9.85 10.36 -67.37
CA ARG A 69 11.29 10.36 -67.67
C ARG A 69 11.88 11.77 -67.64
N GLY A 70 13.21 11.89 -67.55
CA GLY A 70 13.87 13.20 -67.40
C GLY A 70 13.64 14.18 -68.55
N PHE A 71 13.37 13.68 -69.76
CA PHE A 71 13.10 14.49 -70.95
C PHE A 71 11.59 14.72 -71.21
N GLU A 72 10.71 14.11 -70.42
CA GLU A 72 9.26 14.17 -70.59
C GLU A 72 8.62 15.19 -69.63
N ARG A 73 7.45 15.74 -70.00
CA ARG A 73 6.65 16.61 -69.13
C ARG A 73 5.53 15.80 -68.48
N SER A 74 5.35 16.01 -67.16
CA SER A 74 4.13 15.57 -66.46
C SER A 74 2.92 16.37 -66.99
N ARG A 75 1.71 15.84 -66.83
CA ARG A 75 0.47 16.35 -67.44
C ARG A 75 -0.56 16.40 -66.32
N GLU A 76 -1.32 17.48 -66.30
CA GLU A 76 -2.36 17.72 -65.31
C GLU A 76 -3.70 17.16 -65.79
N GLY A 77 -4.45 16.55 -64.88
CA GLY A 77 -5.87 16.26 -65.01
C GLY A 77 -6.72 17.41 -64.43
N ALA A 78 -8.02 17.16 -64.25
CA ALA A 78 -8.97 18.18 -63.77
C ALA A 78 -8.77 18.58 -62.29
N GLU A 79 -8.22 17.69 -61.46
CA GLU A 79 -8.05 17.89 -60.01
C GLU A 79 -6.61 17.60 -59.53
N HIS A 80 -5.92 16.63 -60.14
CA HIS A 80 -4.54 16.23 -59.84
C HIS A 80 -3.75 15.89 -61.12
N GLY A 81 -2.42 15.75 -61.02
CA GLY A 81 -1.58 15.18 -62.08
C GLY A 81 -2.03 13.78 -62.50
N ILE A 82 -1.86 13.41 -63.78
CA ILE A 82 -2.30 12.12 -64.31
C ILE A 82 -1.61 10.95 -63.58
N PHE A 83 -0.35 11.13 -63.15
CA PHE A 83 0.35 10.16 -62.32
C PHE A 83 -0.28 10.02 -60.93
N THR A 84 -0.53 11.13 -60.22
CA THR A 84 -1.21 11.10 -58.91
C THR A 84 -2.59 10.47 -59.02
N ALA A 85 -3.36 10.77 -60.07
CA ALA A 85 -4.66 10.15 -60.33
C ALA A 85 -4.52 8.62 -60.49
N ALA A 86 -3.53 8.15 -61.26
CA ALA A 86 -3.27 6.72 -61.44
C ALA A 86 -2.86 6.02 -60.13
N VAL A 87 -2.03 6.68 -59.30
CA VAL A 87 -1.64 6.16 -57.98
C VAL A 87 -2.87 6.03 -57.07
N LEU A 88 -3.68 7.08 -56.98
CA LEU A 88 -4.88 7.08 -56.15
C LEU A 88 -5.91 6.04 -56.60
N ASP A 89 -6.08 5.86 -57.91
CA ASP A 89 -6.97 4.83 -58.47
C ASP A 89 -6.55 3.42 -58.03
N VAL A 90 -5.26 3.09 -58.17
CA VAL A 90 -4.73 1.78 -57.81
C VAL A 90 -4.89 1.54 -56.31
N LEU A 91 -4.51 2.52 -55.48
CA LEU A 91 -4.65 2.42 -54.03
C LEU A 91 -6.12 2.26 -53.62
N ARG A 92 -7.04 3.06 -54.16
CA ARG A 92 -8.47 2.95 -53.88
C ARG A 92 -9.03 1.58 -54.27
N ALA A 93 -8.70 1.09 -55.46
CA ALA A 93 -9.17 -0.21 -55.92
C ALA A 93 -8.68 -1.35 -55.01
N ARG A 94 -7.42 -1.31 -54.58
CA ARG A 94 -6.82 -2.31 -53.70
C ARG A 94 -7.34 -2.24 -52.27
N VAL A 95 -7.56 -1.03 -51.73
CA VAL A 95 -8.23 -0.83 -50.43
C VAL A 95 -9.64 -1.41 -50.46
N MET A 96 -10.42 -1.13 -51.51
CA MET A 96 -11.78 -1.69 -51.64
C MET A 96 -11.78 -3.21 -51.79
N ALA A 97 -10.71 -3.81 -52.32
CA ALA A 97 -10.55 -5.25 -52.46
C ALA A 97 -9.94 -5.94 -51.21
N GLY A 98 -9.46 -5.17 -50.22
CA GLY A 98 -8.78 -5.70 -49.03
C GLY A 98 -7.43 -6.38 -49.33
N GLU A 99 -6.77 -5.99 -50.42
CA GLU A 99 -5.54 -6.62 -50.88
C GLU A 99 -4.30 -5.86 -50.41
N ALA A 100 -3.21 -6.59 -50.15
CA ALA A 100 -1.92 -5.95 -49.88
C ALA A 100 -1.44 -5.21 -51.13
N VAL A 101 -0.79 -4.07 -50.92
CA VAL A 101 -0.09 -3.31 -51.94
C VAL A 101 1.33 -3.06 -51.47
N ASP A 102 2.28 -3.62 -52.19
CA ASP A 102 3.69 -3.24 -52.09
C ASP A 102 4.04 -2.22 -53.18
N LEU A 103 5.18 -1.54 -53.03
CA LEU A 103 5.58 -0.50 -53.98
C LEU A 103 5.90 -1.04 -55.38
N ASP A 104 6.26 -2.32 -55.51
CA ASP A 104 6.57 -2.94 -56.80
C ASP A 104 5.31 -3.28 -57.61
N SER A 105 4.29 -3.78 -56.94
CA SER A 105 2.95 -3.98 -57.50
C SER A 105 2.31 -2.64 -57.84
N LEU A 106 2.38 -1.64 -56.95
CA LEU A 106 1.92 -0.28 -57.23
C LEU A 106 2.61 0.30 -58.48
N PHE A 107 3.94 0.22 -58.58
CA PHE A 107 4.68 0.68 -59.75
C PHE A 107 4.19 0.00 -61.04
N SER A 108 4.03 -1.32 -61.01
CA SER A 108 3.66 -2.10 -62.19
C SER A 108 2.26 -1.71 -62.71
N GLU A 109 1.30 -1.54 -61.81
CA GLU A 109 -0.07 -1.17 -62.15
C GLU A 109 -0.19 0.29 -62.60
N VAL A 110 0.51 1.20 -61.91
CA VAL A 110 0.57 2.62 -62.30
C VAL A 110 1.24 2.77 -63.66
N SER A 111 2.35 2.06 -63.91
CA SER A 111 3.02 2.02 -65.22
C SER A 111 2.09 1.49 -66.31
N GLN A 112 1.30 0.46 -66.02
CA GLN A 112 0.32 -0.08 -66.96
C GLN A 112 -0.80 0.92 -67.28
N LYS A 113 -1.35 1.62 -66.28
CA LYS A 113 -2.34 2.68 -66.49
C LYS A 113 -1.80 3.84 -67.33
N LEU A 114 -0.50 4.11 -67.26
CA LEU A 114 0.13 5.25 -67.92
C LEU A 114 0.68 4.96 -69.33
N LYS A 115 0.72 3.70 -69.79
CA LYS A 115 1.26 3.27 -71.10
C LYS A 115 0.74 4.00 -72.35
N GLN A 116 -0.36 4.75 -72.25
CA GLN A 116 -0.95 5.53 -73.35
C GLN A 116 -1.18 7.01 -73.01
N SER A 117 -0.75 7.45 -71.82
CA SER A 117 -0.89 8.83 -71.35
C SER A 117 0.13 9.80 -71.98
N GLY A 118 1.19 9.26 -72.61
CA GLY A 118 2.33 10.02 -73.10
C GLY A 118 3.38 10.33 -72.03
N GLN A 119 3.35 9.61 -70.90
CA GLN A 119 4.35 9.65 -69.82
C GLN A 119 4.73 8.24 -69.40
N GLU A 120 6.01 8.07 -69.05
CA GLU A 120 6.51 6.82 -68.50
C GLU A 120 7.08 6.99 -67.09
N VAL A 121 6.52 6.25 -66.14
CA VAL A 121 6.98 6.25 -64.74
C VAL A 121 8.31 5.56 -64.64
N VAL A 122 9.25 6.20 -63.95
CA VAL A 122 10.56 5.64 -63.64
C VAL A 122 10.72 5.47 -62.12
N ARG A 123 11.53 4.49 -61.72
CA ARG A 123 11.78 4.21 -60.30
C ARG A 123 13.24 3.94 -60.03
N SER A 124 13.63 4.17 -58.78
CA SER A 124 14.86 3.64 -58.18
C SER A 124 14.58 3.18 -56.76
N ALA A 125 15.01 1.98 -56.42
CA ALA A 125 14.75 1.37 -55.12
C ALA A 125 15.94 0.52 -54.67
N MET A 126 16.13 0.39 -53.36
CA MET A 126 17.10 -0.50 -52.74
C MET A 126 16.54 -1.04 -51.43
N GLY A 127 16.86 -2.30 -51.12
CA GLY A 127 16.36 -2.99 -49.94
C GLY A 127 15.22 -3.96 -50.24
N GLY A 128 14.50 -4.38 -49.21
CA GLY A 128 13.35 -5.28 -49.31
C GLY A 128 12.09 -4.60 -49.86
N ALA A 129 11.10 -5.40 -50.26
CA ALA A 129 9.80 -4.89 -50.68
C ALA A 129 9.15 -4.08 -49.54
N ILE A 130 8.77 -2.83 -49.84
CA ILE A 130 8.07 -1.96 -48.89
C ILE A 130 6.57 -2.08 -49.15
N THR A 131 5.85 -2.61 -48.16
CA THR A 131 4.39 -2.71 -48.16
C THR A 131 3.76 -1.38 -47.77
N LEU A 132 2.91 -0.81 -48.63
CA LEU A 132 2.12 0.40 -48.36
C LEU A 132 0.77 0.09 -47.71
N ILE A 133 0.12 -1.00 -48.16
CA ILE A 133 -1.15 -1.48 -47.63
C ILE A 133 -0.94 -2.94 -47.28
N GLU A 134 -1.21 -3.33 -46.05
CA GLU A 134 -1.20 -4.74 -45.68
C GLU A 134 -2.51 -5.40 -46.09
N LYS A 135 -2.45 -6.70 -46.45
CA LYS A 135 -3.65 -7.46 -46.80
C LYS A 135 -4.55 -7.46 -45.58
N THR A 136 -5.70 -6.80 -45.66
CA THR A 136 -6.75 -7.00 -44.68
C THR A 136 -7.09 -8.48 -44.78
N ARG A 137 -6.77 -9.26 -43.74
CA ARG A 137 -7.20 -10.66 -43.69
C ARG A 137 -8.69 -10.64 -43.98
N GLY A 138 -9.08 -11.28 -45.10
CA GLY A 138 -10.47 -11.30 -45.52
C GLY A 138 -11.35 -11.66 -44.32
N ASN A 139 -12.43 -10.89 -44.14
CA ASN A 139 -13.43 -11.08 -43.11
C ASN A 139 -13.89 -12.55 -43.05
N LEU A 140 -13.20 -13.37 -42.28
CA LEU A 140 -13.88 -14.16 -41.27
C LEU A 140 -14.44 -13.11 -40.32
N ALA A 141 -15.77 -13.05 -40.16
CA ALA A 141 -16.37 -12.18 -39.16
C ALA A 141 -15.52 -12.29 -37.87
N PRO A 142 -15.01 -11.18 -37.32
CA PRO A 142 -14.19 -11.24 -36.14
C PRO A 142 -14.93 -12.09 -35.12
N VAL A 143 -14.26 -13.10 -34.57
CA VAL A 143 -14.86 -13.90 -33.50
C VAL A 143 -15.00 -12.96 -32.32
N VAL A 144 -16.20 -12.38 -32.19
CA VAL A 144 -16.50 -11.43 -31.13
C VAL A 144 -16.48 -12.19 -29.82
N ASN A 145 -15.63 -11.75 -28.91
CA ASN A 145 -15.54 -12.28 -27.56
C ASN A 145 -15.91 -11.18 -26.57
N GLU A 146 -16.91 -11.44 -25.74
CA GLU A 146 -17.45 -10.44 -24.81
C GLU A 146 -16.64 -10.34 -23.50
N ALA A 147 -15.64 -11.20 -23.30
CA ALA A 147 -14.74 -11.12 -22.15
C ALA A 147 -13.91 -9.83 -22.18
N CYS A 148 -13.78 -9.16 -21.05
CA CYS A 148 -12.96 -7.95 -20.94
C CYS A 148 -11.47 -8.28 -21.14
N PRO A 149 -10.77 -7.63 -22.09
CA PRO A 149 -9.34 -7.86 -22.30
C PRO A 149 -8.44 -7.03 -21.37
N TYR A 150 -9.00 -6.02 -20.71
CA TYR A 150 -8.32 -5.13 -19.76
C TYR A 150 -8.47 -5.63 -18.32
N VAL A 151 -7.45 -5.40 -17.49
CA VAL A 151 -7.34 -5.99 -16.13
C VAL A 151 -7.62 -5.01 -15.00
N GLY A 152 -8.00 -3.77 -15.32
CA GLY A 152 -8.34 -2.76 -14.33
C GLY A 152 -7.15 -2.35 -13.46
N LEU A 153 -7.32 -2.40 -12.14
CA LEU A 153 -6.26 -2.02 -11.20
C LEU A 153 -5.26 -3.16 -10.90
N GLU A 154 -5.51 -4.36 -11.42
CA GLU A 154 -4.62 -5.50 -11.27
C GLU A 154 -3.45 -5.43 -12.26
N ALA A 155 -2.39 -6.19 -11.98
CA ALA A 155 -1.28 -6.35 -12.92
C ALA A 155 -1.57 -7.53 -13.86
N PHE A 156 -1.32 -7.35 -15.16
CA PHE A 156 -1.28 -8.49 -16.09
C PHE A 156 -0.37 -9.61 -15.57
N ASP A 157 -0.83 -10.85 -15.71
CA ASP A 157 -0.19 -12.09 -15.27
C ASP A 157 -0.05 -13.08 -16.44
N GLN A 158 0.38 -14.31 -16.16
CA GLN A 158 0.54 -15.34 -17.19
C GLN A 158 -0.78 -15.72 -17.89
N LYS A 159 -1.93 -15.60 -17.20
CA LYS A 159 -3.25 -15.94 -17.75
C LYS A 159 -3.76 -14.85 -18.70
N THR A 160 -3.42 -13.60 -18.40
CA THR A 160 -3.81 -12.41 -19.16
C THR A 160 -2.73 -11.95 -20.14
N ALA A 161 -1.61 -12.67 -20.23
CA ALA A 161 -0.46 -12.33 -21.07
C ALA A 161 -0.77 -12.15 -22.56
N GLN A 162 -1.85 -12.76 -23.06
CA GLN A 162 -2.28 -12.57 -24.46
C GLN A 162 -2.78 -11.15 -24.76
N TYR A 163 -3.17 -10.39 -23.73
CA TYR A 163 -3.65 -9.00 -23.84
C TYR A 163 -2.57 -7.98 -23.47
N PHE A 164 -1.35 -8.43 -23.14
CA PHE A 164 -0.26 -7.55 -22.75
C PHE A 164 0.55 -7.09 -23.97
N TYR A 165 0.35 -5.83 -24.39
CA TYR A 165 0.96 -5.21 -25.57
C TYR A 165 1.70 -3.92 -25.26
N GLY A 166 2.52 -3.44 -26.21
CA GLY A 166 3.26 -2.19 -26.11
C GLY A 166 4.56 -2.29 -25.30
N ARG A 167 5.01 -3.49 -24.96
CA ARG A 167 6.25 -3.71 -24.18
C ARG A 167 7.19 -4.72 -24.82
N GLU A 168 7.03 -4.96 -26.12
CA GLU A 168 7.75 -5.97 -26.87
C GLU A 168 9.25 -5.69 -26.89
N GLU A 169 9.68 -4.45 -27.15
CA GLU A 169 11.10 -4.09 -27.17
C GLU A 169 11.74 -4.20 -25.78
N GLN A 170 11.08 -3.69 -24.75
CA GLN A 170 11.57 -3.77 -23.36
C GLN A 170 11.63 -5.22 -22.88
N LEU A 171 10.66 -6.05 -23.26
CA LEU A 171 10.64 -7.47 -22.95
C LEU A 171 11.81 -8.21 -23.61
N ASP A 172 12.08 -7.95 -24.89
CA ASP A 172 13.22 -8.53 -25.61
C ASP A 172 14.55 -8.15 -24.95
N LEU A 173 14.70 -6.89 -24.54
CA LEU A 173 15.88 -6.42 -23.82
C LEU A 173 16.02 -7.09 -22.44
N LEU A 174 14.91 -7.25 -21.71
CA LEU A 174 14.90 -7.90 -20.40
C LEU A 174 15.26 -9.39 -20.51
N LEU A 175 14.72 -10.10 -21.51
CA LEU A 175 15.05 -11.51 -21.77
C LEU A 175 16.54 -11.70 -22.04
N ARG A 176 17.15 -10.87 -22.91
CA ARG A 176 18.60 -10.89 -23.17
C ARG A 176 19.43 -10.63 -21.92
N LYS A 177 18.91 -9.84 -20.98
CA LYS A 177 19.57 -9.53 -19.71
C LYS A 177 19.57 -10.76 -18.78
N ILE A 178 18.42 -11.41 -18.67
CA ILE A 178 18.20 -12.62 -17.86
C ILE A 178 19.05 -13.78 -18.35
N GLU A 179 19.27 -13.91 -19.66
CA GLU A 179 20.16 -14.95 -20.19
C GLU A 179 21.62 -14.80 -19.70
N LYS A 180 22.07 -13.55 -19.52
CA LYS A 180 23.46 -13.18 -19.19
C LYS A 180 23.70 -12.95 -17.70
N SER A 181 22.65 -12.88 -16.88
CA SER A 181 22.75 -12.57 -15.45
C SER A 181 21.85 -13.46 -14.61
N ARG A 182 22.35 -13.85 -13.44
CA ARG A 182 21.61 -14.59 -12.41
C ARG A 182 20.84 -13.67 -11.46
N PHE A 183 21.06 -12.36 -11.54
CA PHE A 183 20.33 -11.35 -10.77
C PHE A 183 20.01 -10.16 -11.67
N VAL A 184 18.73 -9.82 -11.81
CA VAL A 184 18.27 -8.69 -12.62
C VAL A 184 17.20 -7.91 -11.84
N PRO A 185 17.57 -6.76 -11.25
CA PRO A 185 16.58 -5.87 -10.65
C PRO A 185 15.91 -5.02 -11.75
N VAL A 186 14.57 -5.06 -11.79
CA VAL A 186 13.70 -4.28 -12.67
C VAL A 186 13.22 -3.06 -11.88
N ILE A 187 13.75 -1.88 -12.21
CA ILE A 187 13.56 -0.65 -11.44
C ILE A 187 12.83 0.39 -12.28
N GLY A 188 11.85 1.08 -11.69
CA GLY A 188 11.08 2.12 -12.39
C GLY A 188 10.04 2.78 -11.49
N ALA A 189 9.41 3.86 -11.98
CA ALA A 189 8.40 4.60 -11.23
C ALA A 189 7.22 3.74 -10.77
N SER A 190 6.49 4.17 -9.72
CA SER A 190 5.25 3.49 -9.31
C SER A 190 4.26 3.44 -10.47
N GLY A 191 3.52 2.34 -10.63
CA GLY A 191 2.55 2.19 -11.74
C GLY A 191 3.15 2.12 -13.16
N SER A 192 4.48 2.03 -13.36
CA SER A 192 5.07 1.96 -14.71
C SER A 192 4.89 0.61 -15.45
N GLY A 193 4.22 -0.36 -14.82
CA GLY A 193 3.97 -1.69 -15.38
C GLY A 193 5.05 -2.73 -15.07
N LYS A 194 5.91 -2.53 -14.06
CA LYS A 194 6.98 -3.48 -13.67
C LYS A 194 6.46 -4.90 -13.42
N SER A 195 5.45 -5.01 -12.56
CA SER A 195 4.85 -6.30 -12.22
C SER A 195 4.21 -6.97 -13.43
N SER A 196 3.55 -6.21 -14.31
CA SER A 196 3.00 -6.74 -15.57
C SER A 196 4.08 -7.21 -16.54
N LEU A 197 5.14 -6.42 -16.74
CA LEU A 197 6.28 -6.80 -17.59
C LEU A 197 6.91 -8.10 -17.12
N VAL A 198 7.08 -8.28 -15.81
CA VAL A 198 7.66 -9.50 -15.25
C VAL A 198 6.67 -10.67 -15.30
N LYS A 199 5.42 -10.50 -14.87
CA LYS A 199 4.46 -11.61 -14.74
C LYS A 199 3.85 -12.04 -16.08
N ALA A 200 3.37 -11.10 -16.88
CA ALA A 200 2.79 -11.39 -18.19
C ALA A 200 3.85 -11.55 -19.28
N GLY A 201 4.91 -10.73 -19.25
CA GLY A 201 5.99 -10.78 -20.23
C GLY A 201 7.04 -11.85 -19.92
N LEU A 202 7.91 -11.57 -18.95
CA LEU A 202 9.11 -12.37 -18.67
C LEU A 202 8.78 -13.81 -18.29
N MET A 203 7.95 -14.00 -17.27
CA MET A 203 7.59 -15.32 -16.75
C MET A 203 6.92 -16.19 -17.83
N THR A 204 5.99 -15.62 -18.61
CA THR A 204 5.33 -16.34 -19.71
C THR A 204 6.31 -16.79 -20.78
N ASN A 205 7.24 -15.91 -21.19
CA ASN A 205 8.20 -16.23 -22.25
C ASN A 205 9.24 -17.26 -21.81
N LEU A 206 9.76 -17.16 -20.59
CA LEU A 206 10.70 -18.16 -20.06
C LEU A 206 10.03 -19.52 -19.85
N ALA A 207 8.77 -19.55 -19.39
CA ALA A 207 8.02 -20.80 -19.28
C ALA A 207 7.86 -21.50 -20.64
N LYS A 208 7.59 -20.74 -21.71
CA LYS A 208 7.55 -21.27 -23.10
C LYS A 208 8.91 -21.79 -23.57
N GLN A 209 10.01 -21.26 -23.04
CA GLN A 209 11.38 -21.74 -23.30
C GLN A 209 11.81 -22.91 -22.41
N GLY A 210 10.91 -23.46 -21.59
CA GLY A 210 11.17 -24.63 -20.73
C GLY A 210 11.86 -24.32 -19.41
N TRP A 211 11.89 -23.05 -18.98
CA TRP A 211 12.37 -22.69 -17.64
C TRP A 211 11.37 -23.14 -16.56
N CYS A 212 11.89 -23.49 -15.39
CA CYS A 212 11.07 -23.66 -14.20
C CYS A 212 10.78 -22.27 -13.61
N VAL A 213 9.61 -21.71 -13.90
CA VAL A 213 9.21 -20.39 -13.40
C VAL A 213 8.43 -20.57 -12.10
N MET A 214 9.00 -20.07 -11.00
CA MET A 214 8.38 -20.11 -9.68
C MET A 214 7.22 -19.11 -9.60
N PRO A 215 6.19 -19.37 -8.78
CA PRO A 215 5.23 -18.33 -8.39
C PRO A 215 5.97 -17.12 -7.80
N PRO A 216 5.62 -15.88 -8.20
CA PRO A 216 6.29 -14.69 -7.73
C PRO A 216 6.04 -14.53 -6.23
N ILE A 217 7.10 -14.24 -5.48
CA ILE A 217 7.00 -13.93 -4.05
C ILE A 217 6.89 -12.42 -3.86
N LYS A 218 6.12 -12.02 -2.85
CA LYS A 218 6.16 -10.67 -2.29
C LYS A 218 6.81 -10.77 -0.90
N PRO A 219 7.74 -9.86 -0.54
CA PRO A 219 8.42 -9.92 0.76
C PRO A 219 7.47 -9.83 1.96
N TRP A 220 6.47 -8.95 1.92
CA TRP A 220 5.57 -8.69 3.05
C TRP A 220 6.31 -8.43 4.38
N ALA A 221 5.67 -8.71 5.51
CA ALA A 221 6.24 -8.54 6.85
C ALA A 221 7.27 -9.62 7.23
N ASN A 222 7.16 -10.83 6.67
CA ASN A 222 7.96 -12.01 7.03
C ASN A 222 8.63 -12.63 5.77
N PRO A 223 9.59 -11.94 5.14
CA PRO A 223 10.12 -12.30 3.84
C PRO A 223 10.80 -13.68 3.79
N LEU A 224 11.44 -14.12 4.88
CA LEU A 224 12.04 -15.45 4.94
C LEU A 224 10.98 -16.55 4.90
N THR A 225 9.84 -16.32 5.56
CA THR A 225 8.72 -17.27 5.55
C THR A 225 8.12 -17.40 4.16
N MET A 226 7.96 -16.28 3.45
CA MET A 226 7.46 -16.27 2.06
C MET A 226 8.40 -17.01 1.11
N LEU A 227 9.71 -16.77 1.24
CA LEU A 227 10.74 -17.45 0.46
C LEU A 227 10.72 -18.97 0.68
N LYS A 228 10.71 -19.39 1.94
CA LYS A 228 10.62 -20.78 2.37
C LYS A 228 9.41 -21.47 1.78
N GLN A 229 8.23 -20.88 1.92
CA GLN A 229 6.98 -21.48 1.46
C GLN A 229 6.93 -21.63 -0.05
N SER A 230 7.27 -20.57 -0.79
CA SER A 230 7.24 -20.62 -2.26
C SER A 230 8.22 -21.64 -2.83
N LEU A 231 9.47 -21.66 -2.34
CA LEU A 231 10.49 -22.55 -2.88
C LEU A 231 10.31 -24.00 -2.43
N VAL A 232 10.07 -24.24 -1.14
CA VAL A 232 10.05 -25.60 -0.61
C VAL A 232 8.77 -26.33 -1.00
N GLN A 233 7.60 -25.67 -0.97
CA GLN A 233 6.34 -26.33 -1.32
C GLN A 233 6.20 -26.62 -2.83
N GLN A 234 6.95 -25.89 -3.67
CA GLN A 234 6.99 -26.17 -5.11
C GLN A 234 7.70 -27.48 -5.43
N PHE A 235 8.82 -27.76 -4.76
CA PHE A 235 9.67 -28.93 -5.06
C PHE A 235 9.41 -30.12 -4.13
N TYR A 236 8.91 -29.89 -2.92
CA TYR A 236 8.74 -30.91 -1.88
C TYR A 236 7.30 -30.93 -1.39
N LYS A 237 6.68 -32.12 -1.43
CA LYS A 237 5.27 -32.32 -1.01
C LYS A 237 5.14 -33.06 0.32
N LEU A 238 6.18 -33.80 0.74
CA LEU A 238 6.16 -34.60 1.96
C LEU A 238 6.68 -33.77 3.15
N PRO A 239 6.00 -33.77 4.32
CA PRO A 239 6.41 -32.98 5.47
C PRO A 239 7.87 -33.21 5.92
N SER A 240 8.34 -34.45 5.84
CA SER A 240 9.72 -34.82 6.21
C SER A 240 10.78 -34.30 5.23
N GLU A 241 10.44 -34.14 3.95
CA GLU A 241 11.31 -33.54 2.95
C GLU A 241 11.33 -32.02 3.07
N ILE A 242 10.16 -31.42 3.33
CA ILE A 242 9.99 -29.99 3.60
C ILE A 242 10.88 -29.55 4.77
N GLN A 243 10.86 -30.28 5.88
CA GLN A 243 11.67 -29.95 7.05
C GLN A 243 13.19 -30.03 6.77
N LYS A 244 13.62 -31.04 5.99
CA LYS A 244 15.02 -31.16 5.55
C LYS A 244 15.41 -30.02 4.60
N ALA A 245 14.53 -29.66 3.67
CA ALA A 245 14.75 -28.55 2.75
C ALA A 245 14.86 -27.21 3.49
N TYR A 246 14.05 -26.96 4.52
CA TYR A 246 14.20 -25.77 5.36
C TYR A 246 15.55 -25.72 6.07
N ALA A 247 16.00 -26.84 6.67
CA ALA A 247 17.31 -26.89 7.30
C ALA A 247 18.45 -26.60 6.30
N ARG A 248 18.38 -27.18 5.10
CA ARG A 248 19.37 -26.95 4.03
C ARG A 248 19.34 -25.53 3.49
N LEU A 249 18.17 -24.91 3.35
CA LEU A 249 18.06 -23.51 2.95
C LEU A 249 18.80 -22.59 3.94
N GLU A 250 18.66 -22.86 5.24
CA GLU A 250 19.30 -22.07 6.30
C GLU A 250 20.82 -22.27 6.35
N SER A 251 21.31 -23.49 6.09
CA SER A 251 22.74 -23.81 6.21
C SER A 251 23.54 -23.71 4.90
N GLU A 252 22.92 -23.99 3.75
CA GLU A 252 23.58 -24.13 2.44
C GLU A 252 23.10 -23.09 1.40
N GLY A 253 21.99 -22.38 1.67
CA GLY A 253 21.46 -21.33 0.80
C GLY A 253 20.45 -21.80 -0.26
N LEU A 254 20.06 -20.89 -1.17
CA LEU A 254 18.94 -21.10 -2.11
C LEU A 254 19.18 -22.21 -3.13
N ASN A 255 20.40 -22.36 -3.65
CA ASN A 255 20.68 -23.37 -4.68
C ASN A 255 20.61 -24.80 -4.13
N ALA A 256 20.80 -25.00 -2.83
CA ALA A 256 20.81 -26.32 -2.22
C ALA A 256 19.44 -27.03 -2.26
N ILE A 257 18.35 -26.26 -2.24
CA ILE A 257 16.99 -26.79 -2.26
C ILE A 257 16.44 -27.00 -3.68
N LEU A 258 17.21 -26.67 -4.72
CA LEU A 258 16.82 -26.94 -6.09
C LEU A 258 17.09 -28.42 -6.43
N PRO A 259 16.13 -29.16 -7.01
CA PRO A 259 16.35 -30.55 -7.40
C PRO A 259 17.48 -30.68 -8.42
N GLU A 260 18.35 -31.68 -8.25
CA GLU A 260 19.40 -32.00 -9.23
C GLU A 260 18.81 -32.28 -10.61
N GLY A 261 19.42 -31.72 -11.65
CA GLY A 261 18.95 -31.85 -13.04
C GLY A 261 17.78 -30.94 -13.41
N SER A 262 17.34 -30.03 -12.53
CA SER A 262 16.32 -29.03 -12.87
C SER A 262 16.77 -28.12 -14.02
N PRO A 263 15.87 -27.71 -14.92
CA PRO A 263 16.15 -26.66 -15.90
C PRO A 263 16.46 -25.34 -15.18
N ARG A 264 16.84 -24.30 -15.93
CA ARG A 264 17.03 -22.96 -15.35
C ARG A 264 15.77 -22.54 -14.59
N VAL A 265 15.94 -22.12 -13.34
CA VAL A 265 14.86 -21.74 -12.42
C VAL A 265 14.80 -20.22 -12.33
N LEU A 266 13.61 -19.65 -12.52
CA LEU A 266 13.37 -18.22 -12.28
C LEU A 266 12.65 -18.04 -10.95
N LEU A 267 13.27 -17.32 -10.01
CA LEU A 267 12.63 -16.77 -8.82
C LEU A 267 12.33 -15.29 -9.05
N VAL A 268 11.07 -14.90 -8.88
CA VAL A 268 10.65 -13.50 -8.96
C VAL A 268 10.33 -12.98 -7.57
N VAL A 269 10.96 -11.88 -7.17
CA VAL A 269 10.61 -11.11 -5.97
C VAL A 269 9.95 -9.81 -6.40
N ASP A 270 8.62 -9.78 -6.39
CA ASP A 270 7.83 -8.61 -6.78
C ASP A 270 7.68 -7.66 -5.58
N GLN A 271 7.70 -6.35 -5.83
CA GLN A 271 7.61 -5.30 -4.80
C GLN A 271 8.70 -5.43 -3.73
N PHE A 272 9.96 -5.51 -4.17
CA PHE A 272 11.13 -5.64 -3.30
C PHE A 272 11.23 -4.53 -2.25
N GLU A 273 10.71 -3.34 -2.55
CA GLU A 273 10.63 -2.21 -1.61
C GLU A 273 9.86 -2.53 -0.32
N GLU A 274 8.99 -3.54 -0.31
CA GLU A 274 8.25 -3.98 0.88
C GLU A 274 9.18 -4.44 2.01
N LEU A 275 10.40 -4.87 1.68
CA LEU A 275 11.41 -5.12 2.69
C LEU A 275 11.67 -3.88 3.54
N PHE A 276 11.72 -2.69 2.94
CA PHE A 276 12.08 -1.45 3.65
C PHE A 276 10.89 -0.74 4.28
N THR A 277 9.66 -1.09 3.87
CA THR A 277 8.44 -0.39 4.30
C THR A 277 7.50 -1.23 5.18
N ILE A 278 7.53 -2.56 5.06
CA ILE A 278 6.62 -3.48 5.75
C ILE A 278 7.36 -4.37 6.74
N CYS A 279 8.48 -4.98 6.32
CA CYS A 279 9.25 -5.85 7.23
C CYS A 279 9.88 -5.00 8.32
N ALA A 280 9.55 -5.25 9.59
CA ALA A 280 10.06 -4.48 10.72
C ALA A 280 11.46 -4.93 11.17
N SER A 281 11.76 -6.24 11.08
CA SER A 281 13.00 -6.84 11.58
C SER A 281 14.18 -6.62 10.63
N GLU A 282 15.16 -5.82 11.07
CA GLU A 282 16.42 -5.62 10.31
C GLU A 282 17.17 -6.93 10.09
N GLN A 283 17.19 -7.81 11.10
CA GLN A 283 17.84 -9.11 10.98
C GLN A 283 17.19 -9.97 9.89
N GLU A 284 15.86 -9.97 9.82
CA GLU A 284 15.13 -10.73 8.80
C GLU A 284 15.36 -10.17 7.39
N ARG A 285 15.42 -8.83 7.24
CA ARG A 285 15.80 -8.18 5.97
C ARG A 285 17.20 -8.61 5.53
N GLN A 286 18.18 -8.57 6.43
CA GLN A 286 19.56 -8.95 6.16
C GLN A 286 19.68 -10.42 5.73
N ASP A 287 19.04 -11.33 6.45
CA ASP A 287 19.06 -12.76 6.15
C ASP A 287 18.40 -13.08 4.80
N PHE A 288 17.29 -12.42 4.48
CA PHE A 288 16.62 -12.58 3.18
C PHE A 288 17.50 -12.07 2.04
N ILE A 289 18.09 -10.87 2.19
CA ILE A 289 18.98 -10.28 1.18
C ILE A 289 20.22 -11.16 0.98
N ARG A 290 20.82 -11.65 2.07
CA ARG A 290 21.97 -12.56 2.03
C ARG A 290 21.66 -13.80 1.19
N LEU A 291 20.53 -14.46 1.43
CA LEU A 291 20.13 -15.65 0.69
C LEU A 291 19.99 -15.38 -0.82
N LEU A 292 19.37 -14.26 -1.20
CA LEU A 292 19.26 -13.88 -2.61
C LEU A 292 20.61 -13.60 -3.26
N VAL A 293 21.50 -12.92 -2.53
CA VAL A 293 22.84 -12.61 -3.00
C VAL A 293 23.65 -13.88 -3.22
N GLU A 294 23.74 -14.75 -2.21
CA GLU A 294 24.43 -16.04 -2.28
C GLU A 294 23.87 -16.89 -3.42
N GLY A 295 22.54 -16.94 -3.56
CA GLY A 295 21.86 -17.66 -4.63
C GLY A 295 22.23 -17.16 -6.03
N ALA A 296 22.40 -15.85 -6.19
CA ALA A 296 22.78 -15.22 -7.45
C ALA A 296 24.27 -15.35 -7.80
N GLU A 297 25.15 -15.43 -6.79
CA GLU A 297 26.60 -15.50 -6.99
C GLU A 297 27.11 -16.92 -7.21
N GLN A 298 26.49 -17.92 -6.59
CA GLN A 298 26.83 -19.32 -6.79
C GLN A 298 26.57 -19.76 -8.23
N GLU A 299 27.47 -20.57 -8.79
CA GLU A 299 27.19 -21.30 -10.02
C GLU A 299 26.08 -22.33 -9.79
N GLY A 300 25.19 -22.49 -10.77
CA GLY A 300 23.91 -23.17 -10.59
C GLY A 300 22.85 -22.77 -11.62
N HIS A 301 21.61 -23.16 -11.39
CA HIS A 301 20.50 -22.95 -12.34
C HIS A 301 19.53 -21.83 -11.92
N LEU A 302 19.73 -21.22 -10.74
CA LEU A 302 18.88 -20.16 -10.23
C LEU A 302 19.15 -18.82 -10.92
N THR A 303 18.10 -18.13 -11.31
CA THR A 303 18.09 -16.73 -11.72
C THR A 303 17.02 -16.01 -10.94
N ILE A 304 17.36 -14.84 -10.40
CA ILE A 304 16.51 -14.01 -9.56
C ILE A 304 16.20 -12.72 -10.31
N ALA A 305 14.91 -12.43 -10.46
CA ALA A 305 14.43 -11.13 -10.94
C ALA A 305 13.70 -10.43 -9.79
N THR A 306 13.99 -9.16 -9.56
CA THR A 306 13.26 -8.36 -8.56
C THR A 306 12.55 -7.21 -9.24
N THR A 307 11.39 -6.78 -8.73
CA THR A 307 10.79 -5.49 -9.13
C THR A 307 10.92 -4.52 -7.96
N MET A 308 11.33 -3.29 -8.24
CA MET A 308 11.46 -2.27 -7.19
C MET A 308 11.11 -0.88 -7.72
N ARG A 309 10.53 -0.03 -6.87
CA ARG A 309 10.39 1.39 -7.22
C ARG A 309 11.74 2.12 -7.18
N ALA A 310 11.91 3.11 -8.06
CA ALA A 310 13.17 3.84 -8.20
C ALA A 310 13.56 4.67 -6.96
N ASP A 311 12.59 5.10 -6.16
CA ASP A 311 12.79 5.85 -4.92
C ASP A 311 13.32 4.99 -3.76
N PHE A 312 13.34 3.66 -3.89
CA PHE A 312 13.88 2.74 -2.90
C PHE A 312 15.31 2.25 -3.19
N VAL A 313 15.95 2.78 -4.24
CA VAL A 313 17.32 2.43 -4.60
C VAL A 313 18.30 2.81 -3.50
N GLU A 314 18.11 3.96 -2.84
CA GLU A 314 19.00 4.41 -1.77
C GLU A 314 19.02 3.42 -0.59
N GLN A 315 17.85 2.95 -0.16
CA GLN A 315 17.68 1.98 0.91
C GLN A 315 18.31 0.64 0.53
N ALA A 316 18.13 0.19 -0.72
CA ALA A 316 18.78 -1.03 -1.21
C ALA A 316 20.32 -0.93 -1.23
N LEU A 317 20.88 0.26 -1.48
CA LEU A 317 22.33 0.49 -1.48
C LEU A 317 22.96 0.49 -0.09
N GLN A 318 22.18 0.58 0.99
CA GLN A 318 22.68 0.46 2.37
C GLN A 318 23.19 -0.96 2.66
N TYR A 319 22.76 -1.96 1.89
CA TYR A 319 23.20 -3.35 1.99
C TYR A 319 24.37 -3.60 1.04
N SER A 320 25.60 -3.70 1.58
CA SER A 320 26.83 -3.71 0.78
C SER A 320 26.89 -4.77 -0.31
N ASP A 321 26.41 -5.99 -0.03
CA ASP A 321 26.51 -7.08 -1.01
C ASP A 321 25.41 -7.01 -2.08
N LEU A 322 24.22 -6.53 -1.71
CA LEU A 322 23.17 -6.20 -2.67
C LEU A 322 23.61 -5.03 -3.56
N ALA A 323 24.24 -4.00 -3.00
CA ALA A 323 24.78 -2.88 -3.74
C ALA A 323 25.81 -3.33 -4.79
N LYS A 324 26.72 -4.25 -4.42
CA LYS A 324 27.68 -4.85 -5.38
C LYS A 324 26.96 -5.60 -6.52
N LEU A 325 25.87 -6.32 -6.22
CA LEU A 325 25.07 -6.99 -7.26
C LEU A 325 24.38 -6.00 -8.20
N ILE A 326 23.81 -4.93 -7.65
CA ILE A 326 23.14 -3.86 -8.42
C ILE A 326 24.15 -3.10 -9.29
N GLN A 327 25.37 -2.84 -8.80
CA GLN A 327 26.41 -2.11 -9.53
C GLN A 327 26.96 -2.84 -10.76
N ARG A 328 26.85 -4.18 -10.80
CA ARG A 328 27.13 -4.93 -12.04
C ARG A 328 26.07 -4.48 -13.04
N ASP A 329 26.44 -3.94 -14.20
CA ASP A 329 25.58 -3.29 -15.24
C ASP A 329 24.40 -4.17 -15.74
N ARG A 330 23.46 -4.41 -14.83
CA ARG A 330 22.49 -5.51 -14.84
C ARG A 330 21.15 -5.08 -14.25
N VAL A 331 21.03 -3.82 -13.83
CA VAL A 331 19.75 -3.15 -13.53
C VAL A 331 18.98 -2.88 -14.80
N PHE A 332 17.73 -3.34 -14.87
CA PHE A 332 16.82 -3.05 -15.97
C PHE A 332 15.95 -1.85 -15.58
N TRP A 333 16.24 -0.69 -16.16
CA TRP A 333 15.46 0.52 -15.93
C TRP A 333 14.23 0.52 -16.83
N LEU A 334 13.04 0.41 -16.23
CA LEU A 334 11.79 0.46 -16.96
C LEU A 334 11.36 1.92 -17.17
N VAL A 335 11.40 2.34 -18.42
CA VAL A 335 10.98 3.66 -18.88
C VAL A 335 9.46 3.71 -19.15
N PRO A 336 8.84 4.90 -19.19
CA PRO A 336 7.46 5.06 -19.66
C PRO A 336 7.23 4.47 -21.07
N LEU A 337 5.98 4.20 -21.42
CA LEU A 337 5.62 3.76 -22.78
C LEU A 337 5.83 4.90 -23.77
N GLU A 338 6.38 4.61 -24.94
CA GLU A 338 6.34 5.54 -26.07
C GLU A 338 4.92 5.63 -26.65
N LEU A 339 4.63 6.68 -27.43
CA LEU A 339 3.30 6.90 -27.99
C LEU A 339 2.84 5.74 -28.89
N SER A 340 3.74 5.18 -29.72
CA SER A 340 3.42 4.02 -30.56
C SER A 340 3.10 2.78 -29.72
N GLU A 341 3.89 2.52 -28.69
CA GLU A 341 3.70 1.41 -27.76
C GLU A 341 2.39 1.53 -26.99
N MET A 342 2.07 2.74 -26.52
CA MET A 342 0.83 3.05 -25.83
C MET A 342 -0.39 2.82 -26.71
N LYS A 343 -0.32 3.23 -27.98
CA LYS A 343 -1.40 2.97 -28.95
C LYS A 343 -1.68 1.48 -29.12
N GLU A 344 -0.63 0.67 -29.17
CA GLU A 344 -0.77 -0.78 -29.24
C GLU A 344 -1.36 -1.38 -27.96
N ALA A 345 -0.86 -0.94 -26.79
CA ALA A 345 -1.36 -1.37 -25.48
C ALA A 345 -2.86 -1.08 -25.31
N ILE A 346 -3.34 0.03 -25.86
CA ILE A 346 -4.77 0.41 -25.81
C ILE A 346 -5.60 -0.38 -26.82
N ALA A 347 -5.18 -0.40 -28.10
CA ALA A 347 -6.03 -0.85 -29.20
C ALA A 347 -6.01 -2.36 -29.43
N LYS A 348 -4.84 -3.02 -29.35
CA LYS A 348 -4.70 -4.44 -29.68
C LYS A 348 -5.55 -5.36 -28.77
N PRO A 349 -5.67 -5.14 -27.45
CA PRO A 349 -6.50 -5.98 -26.60
C PRO A 349 -7.98 -5.98 -27.04
N ALA A 350 -8.54 -4.82 -27.39
CA ALA A 350 -9.91 -4.72 -27.91
C ALA A 350 -10.06 -5.40 -29.28
N GLN A 351 -9.09 -5.19 -30.18
CA GLN A 351 -9.11 -5.79 -31.52
C GLN A 351 -9.07 -7.31 -31.48
N MET A 352 -8.33 -7.91 -30.54
CA MET A 352 -8.33 -9.36 -30.32
C MET A 352 -9.69 -9.92 -29.95
N GLN A 353 -10.52 -9.10 -29.29
CA GLN A 353 -11.89 -9.46 -28.92
C GLN A 353 -12.91 -9.12 -30.02
N GLY A 354 -12.45 -8.62 -31.17
CA GLY A 354 -13.29 -8.21 -32.29
C GLY A 354 -13.87 -6.82 -32.18
N TYR A 355 -13.32 -5.96 -31.31
CA TYR A 355 -13.77 -4.58 -31.11
C TYR A 355 -12.75 -3.58 -31.64
N ASP A 356 -13.23 -2.54 -32.33
CA ASP A 356 -12.40 -1.41 -32.78
C ASP A 356 -12.59 -0.18 -31.90
N LEU A 357 -11.69 0.79 -32.02
CA LEU A 357 -11.82 2.09 -31.37
C LEU A 357 -12.46 3.08 -32.35
N ALA A 358 -13.41 3.88 -31.88
CA ALA A 358 -13.96 4.99 -32.65
C ALA A 358 -12.90 6.06 -32.94
N GLU A 359 -13.10 6.81 -34.03
CA GLU A 359 -12.22 7.90 -34.44
C GLU A 359 -12.07 8.94 -33.30
N GLY A 360 -10.83 9.39 -33.07
CA GLY A 360 -10.50 10.39 -32.04
C GLY A 360 -10.42 9.85 -30.61
N LEU A 361 -10.87 8.62 -30.34
CA LEU A 361 -10.81 8.04 -28.99
C LEU A 361 -9.36 7.79 -28.56
N LEU A 362 -8.54 7.22 -29.44
CA LEU A 362 -7.17 6.86 -29.13
C LEU A 362 -6.33 8.09 -28.83
N GLU A 363 -6.48 9.15 -29.62
CA GLU A 363 -5.83 10.43 -29.43
C GLU A 363 -6.24 11.05 -28.08
N ALA A 364 -7.53 11.08 -27.76
CA ALA A 364 -8.04 11.61 -26.50
C ALA A 364 -7.49 10.85 -25.27
N ILE A 365 -7.40 9.52 -25.36
CA ILE A 365 -6.82 8.71 -24.28
C ILE A 365 -5.33 9.01 -24.13
N CYS A 366 -4.57 9.05 -25.23
CA CYS A 366 -3.13 9.34 -25.18
C CYS A 366 -2.85 10.73 -24.58
N GLU A 367 -3.62 11.75 -24.96
CA GLU A 367 -3.51 13.10 -24.38
C GLU A 367 -3.74 13.11 -22.87
N ASP A 368 -4.79 12.42 -22.39
CA ASP A 368 -5.09 12.33 -20.96
C ASP A 368 -4.03 11.51 -20.19
N VAL A 369 -3.42 10.49 -20.82
CA VAL A 369 -2.33 9.68 -20.23
C VAL A 369 -1.02 10.46 -20.12
N GLU A 370 -0.70 11.31 -21.10
CA GLU A 370 0.49 12.19 -21.06
C GLU A 370 0.39 13.27 -19.98
N ALA A 371 -0.82 13.73 -19.66
CA ALA A 371 -1.07 14.74 -18.64
C ALA A 371 -0.99 14.20 -17.20
N GLU A 372 -1.07 12.88 -17.01
CA GLU A 372 -1.18 12.25 -15.69
C GLU A 372 0.09 11.46 -15.32
N THR A 373 0.56 11.62 -14.07
CA THR A 373 1.69 10.84 -13.54
C THR A 373 1.25 9.45 -13.13
N ASN A 374 2.06 8.41 -13.43
CA ASN A 374 1.76 7.01 -13.10
C ASN A 374 0.39 6.56 -13.67
N SER A 375 0.15 6.90 -14.93
CA SER A 375 -1.16 6.82 -15.59
C SER A 375 -1.59 5.42 -16.03
N LEU A 376 -0.70 4.42 -16.09
CA LEU A 376 -1.05 3.09 -16.62
C LEU A 376 -2.12 2.33 -15.81
N PRO A 377 -2.10 2.33 -14.46
CA PRO A 377 -3.17 1.70 -13.68
C PRO A 377 -4.51 2.43 -13.86
N LEU A 378 -4.49 3.77 -13.96
CA LEU A 378 -5.69 4.55 -14.27
C LEU A 378 -6.19 4.25 -15.69
N LEU A 379 -5.27 4.04 -16.64
CA LEU A 379 -5.57 3.70 -18.02
C LEU A 379 -6.27 2.36 -18.11
N GLU A 380 -5.70 1.31 -17.51
CA GLU A 380 -6.33 -0.01 -17.47
C GLU A 380 -7.70 0.04 -16.80
N PHE A 381 -7.84 0.76 -15.69
CA PHE A 381 -9.14 0.95 -15.05
C PHE A 381 -10.15 1.66 -15.97
N ALA A 382 -9.75 2.76 -16.60
CA ALA A 382 -10.59 3.50 -17.53
C ALA A 382 -10.98 2.65 -18.75
N LEU A 383 -10.08 1.83 -19.28
CA LEU A 383 -10.35 0.93 -20.40
C LEU A 383 -11.28 -0.21 -20.00
N THR A 384 -11.14 -0.77 -18.80
CA THR A 384 -12.08 -1.75 -18.24
C THR A 384 -13.48 -1.13 -18.09
N GLU A 385 -13.58 0.10 -17.58
CA GLU A 385 -14.84 0.84 -17.46
C GLU A 385 -15.45 1.21 -18.82
N LEU A 386 -14.61 1.57 -19.79
CA LEU A 386 -15.02 1.85 -21.17
C LEU A 386 -15.51 0.57 -21.87
N TRP A 387 -14.87 -0.56 -21.58
CA TRP A 387 -15.29 -1.86 -22.08
C TRP A 387 -16.71 -2.19 -21.64
N GLU A 388 -17.06 -1.98 -20.38
CA GLU A 388 -18.43 -2.22 -19.90
C GLU A 388 -19.47 -1.33 -20.59
N ARG A 389 -19.07 -0.13 -21.02
CA ARG A 389 -19.92 0.85 -21.74
C ARG A 389 -19.80 0.75 -23.27
N ARG A 390 -19.11 -0.26 -23.80
CA ARG A 390 -18.85 -0.40 -25.24
C ARG A 390 -20.13 -0.53 -26.05
N ASP A 391 -20.06 -0.08 -27.30
CA ASP A 391 -21.12 -0.32 -28.28
C ASP A 391 -21.04 -1.77 -28.77
N ARG A 392 -21.85 -2.64 -28.18
CA ARG A 392 -21.94 -4.06 -28.57
C ARG A 392 -22.60 -4.28 -29.92
N GLN A 393 -23.36 -3.31 -30.45
CA GLN A 393 -24.02 -3.44 -31.75
C GLN A 393 -23.05 -3.18 -32.89
N ASN A 394 -22.20 -2.17 -32.75
CA ASN A 394 -21.19 -1.81 -33.76
C ASN A 394 -19.79 -2.35 -33.45
N HIS A 395 -19.64 -3.13 -32.37
CA HIS A 395 -18.38 -3.67 -31.86
C HIS A 395 -17.30 -2.60 -31.71
N ARG A 396 -17.62 -1.51 -31.00
CA ARG A 396 -16.71 -0.37 -30.83
C ARG A 396 -16.62 0.15 -29.41
N LEU A 397 -15.41 0.56 -29.01
CA LEU A 397 -15.19 1.49 -27.90
C LEU A 397 -15.36 2.91 -28.43
N THR A 398 -16.17 3.73 -27.77
CA THR A 398 -16.59 5.04 -28.33
C THR A 398 -16.03 6.21 -27.53
N LEU A 399 -15.70 7.31 -28.24
CA LEU A 399 -15.30 8.57 -27.62
C LEU A 399 -16.41 9.14 -26.72
N VAL A 400 -17.68 8.98 -27.11
CA VAL A 400 -18.82 9.44 -26.30
C VAL A 400 -18.84 8.75 -24.93
N ALA A 401 -18.75 7.41 -24.90
CA ALA A 401 -18.73 6.67 -23.64
C ALA A 401 -17.51 7.06 -22.77
N TYR A 402 -16.35 7.30 -23.39
CA TYR A 402 -15.15 7.75 -22.70
C TYR A 402 -15.32 9.14 -22.04
N LEU A 403 -15.98 10.07 -22.73
CA LEU A 403 -16.27 11.40 -22.17
C LEU A 403 -17.32 11.32 -21.05
N GLU A 404 -18.38 10.55 -21.24
CA GLU A 404 -19.45 10.37 -20.24
C GLU A 404 -18.94 9.73 -18.94
N MET A 405 -18.07 8.73 -19.04
CA MET A 405 -17.43 8.12 -17.86
C MET A 405 -16.39 9.02 -17.20
N GLY A 406 -16.05 10.16 -17.80
CA GLY A 406 -15.16 11.14 -17.18
C GLY A 406 -13.73 11.12 -17.60
N LYS A 407 -13.46 10.53 -18.78
CA LYS A 407 -12.11 10.30 -19.27
C LYS A 407 -11.30 9.43 -18.30
N LEU A 408 -9.97 9.51 -18.40
CA LEU A 408 -9.03 8.73 -17.60
C LEU A 408 -9.24 8.88 -16.08
N ARG A 409 -9.10 10.11 -15.55
CA ARG A 409 -9.14 10.35 -14.11
C ARG A 409 -10.55 10.28 -13.53
N GLY A 410 -11.55 10.75 -14.28
CA GLY A 410 -12.93 10.77 -13.82
C GLY A 410 -13.58 9.39 -13.76
N ALA A 411 -13.05 8.39 -14.48
CA ALA A 411 -13.59 7.03 -14.46
C ALA A 411 -13.48 6.40 -13.06
N LEU A 412 -12.29 6.47 -12.45
CA LEU A 412 -12.06 5.91 -11.12
C LEU A 412 -12.87 6.64 -10.04
N ASP A 413 -12.86 7.98 -10.08
CA ASP A 413 -13.61 8.81 -9.14
C ASP A 413 -15.12 8.53 -9.20
N ARG A 414 -15.69 8.49 -10.41
CA ARG A 414 -17.13 8.21 -10.59
C ARG A 414 -17.50 6.80 -10.16
N HIS A 415 -16.67 5.81 -10.46
CA HIS A 415 -16.94 4.44 -10.05
C HIS A 415 -16.92 4.30 -8.53
N ALA A 416 -15.90 4.84 -7.85
CA ALA A 416 -15.80 4.81 -6.40
C ALA A 416 -16.94 5.59 -5.74
N LYS A 417 -17.28 6.78 -6.28
CA LYS A 417 -18.42 7.59 -5.83
C LYS A 417 -19.75 6.86 -5.97
N ARG A 418 -20.00 6.19 -7.10
CA ARG A 418 -21.21 5.37 -7.32
C ARG A 418 -21.32 4.27 -6.26
N LEU A 419 -20.24 3.53 -6.00
CA LEU A 419 -20.24 2.49 -4.97
C LEU A 419 -20.54 3.09 -3.60
N TYR A 420 -19.93 4.23 -3.26
CA TYR A 420 -20.11 4.87 -1.96
C TYR A 420 -21.50 5.51 -1.75
N GLU A 421 -22.02 6.21 -2.76
CA GLU A 421 -23.26 6.99 -2.65
C GLU A 421 -24.51 6.19 -3.00
N GLU A 422 -24.44 5.34 -4.04
CA GLU A 422 -25.60 4.64 -4.59
C GLU A 422 -25.72 3.19 -4.10
N VAL A 423 -24.60 2.50 -3.84
CA VAL A 423 -24.63 1.10 -3.38
C VAL A 423 -24.74 1.00 -1.85
N LEU A 424 -24.02 1.85 -1.10
CA LEU A 424 -24.14 1.87 0.36
C LEU A 424 -25.47 2.53 0.78
N ARG A 425 -26.23 1.83 1.63
CA ARG A 425 -27.63 2.17 1.93
C ARG A 425 -27.80 2.91 3.25
N SER A 426 -26.82 2.82 4.15
CA SER A 426 -26.86 3.45 5.48
C SER A 426 -25.68 4.37 5.74
N ASP A 427 -25.88 5.37 6.60
CA ASP A 427 -24.80 6.26 7.04
C ASP A 427 -23.72 5.52 7.84
N GLU A 428 -24.07 4.41 8.50
CA GLU A 428 -23.11 3.60 9.25
C GLU A 428 -22.19 2.80 8.31
N GLU A 429 -22.73 2.20 7.24
CA GLU A 429 -21.91 1.58 6.18
C GLU A 429 -20.94 2.60 5.56
N ARG A 430 -21.38 3.83 5.33
CA ARG A 430 -20.55 4.92 4.78
C ARG A 430 -19.42 5.33 5.73
N LYS A 431 -19.66 5.37 7.04
CA LYS A 431 -18.61 5.61 8.04
C LYS A 431 -17.62 4.44 8.10
N TRP A 432 -18.12 3.20 8.11
CA TRP A 432 -17.28 2.01 8.10
C TRP A 432 -16.43 1.91 6.84
N ALA A 433 -16.98 2.26 5.67
CA ALA A 433 -16.23 2.33 4.42
C ALA A 433 -15.07 3.33 4.52
N LYS A 434 -15.33 4.56 5.01
CA LYS A 434 -14.26 5.55 5.25
C LYS A 434 -13.18 4.99 6.19
N ARG A 435 -13.57 4.40 7.33
CA ARG A 435 -12.63 3.80 8.29
C ARG A 435 -11.81 2.67 7.67
N LEU A 436 -12.44 1.77 6.92
CA LEU A 436 -11.79 0.66 6.22
C LEU A 436 -10.71 1.17 5.26
N PHE A 437 -11.06 2.07 4.34
CA PHE A 437 -10.11 2.60 3.36
C PHE A 437 -8.94 3.32 4.03
N LEU A 438 -9.18 4.12 5.09
CA LEU A 438 -8.11 4.78 5.83
C LEU A 438 -7.20 3.80 6.58
N LYS A 439 -7.69 2.61 6.95
CA LYS A 439 -6.87 1.54 7.55
C LYS A 439 -6.02 0.78 6.56
N LEU A 440 -6.29 0.92 5.26
CA LEU A 440 -5.50 0.31 4.21
C LEU A 440 -4.37 1.24 3.70
N VAL A 441 -4.05 2.29 4.44
CA VAL A 441 -3.05 3.30 4.10
C VAL A 441 -2.18 3.59 5.31
N ARG A 442 -0.87 3.66 5.10
CA ARG A 442 0.11 4.12 6.08
C ARG A 442 0.54 5.54 5.75
N THR A 443 0.63 6.38 6.77
CA THR A 443 0.99 7.79 6.60
C THR A 443 2.51 7.95 6.53
N GLY A 444 3.02 8.49 5.43
CA GLY A 444 4.46 8.77 5.30
C GLY A 444 4.92 9.88 6.26
N GLN A 445 6.10 9.72 6.85
CA GLN A 445 6.73 10.76 7.69
C GLN A 445 7.14 11.98 6.84
N ASP A 446 7.74 11.77 5.67
CA ASP A 446 8.09 12.81 4.66
C ASP A 446 7.85 12.36 3.19
N VAL A 447 7.18 11.22 3.01
CA VAL A 447 6.91 10.57 1.71
C VAL A 447 5.40 10.59 1.42
N ARG A 448 4.99 10.38 0.17
CA ARG A 448 3.59 10.09 -0.17
C ARG A 448 3.08 8.92 0.68
N ASP A 449 1.80 8.97 1.06
CA ASP A 449 1.13 7.86 1.72
C ASP A 449 1.33 6.57 0.91
N THR A 450 1.53 5.46 1.60
CA THR A 450 1.75 4.14 0.98
C THR A 450 0.61 3.19 1.36
N ARG A 451 0.39 2.17 0.52
CA ARG A 451 -0.59 1.14 0.84
C ARG A 451 -0.18 0.37 2.08
N GLN A 452 -1.17 -0.06 2.85
CA GLN A 452 -0.98 -0.98 3.95
C GLN A 452 -2.05 -2.07 3.90
N ARG A 453 -1.62 -3.31 3.80
CA ARG A 453 -2.50 -4.46 3.89
C ARG A 453 -2.89 -4.73 5.35
N GLN A 454 -4.12 -5.19 5.58
CA GLN A 454 -4.61 -5.61 6.90
C GLN A 454 -5.19 -7.02 6.83
N SER A 455 -5.12 -7.77 7.93
CA SER A 455 -5.81 -9.06 7.98
C SER A 455 -7.33 -8.84 8.01
N LYS A 456 -8.09 -9.71 7.35
CA LYS A 456 -9.56 -9.69 7.39
C LYS A 456 -10.06 -9.82 8.83
N GLN A 457 -9.37 -10.63 9.63
CA GLN A 457 -9.68 -10.78 11.06
C GLN A 457 -9.49 -9.46 11.83
N PHE A 458 -8.41 -8.72 11.58
CA PHE A 458 -8.19 -7.41 12.19
C PHE A 458 -9.29 -6.43 11.81
N LEU A 459 -9.64 -6.34 10.52
CA LEU A 459 -10.68 -5.43 10.05
C LEU A 459 -12.05 -5.75 10.68
N LEU A 460 -12.40 -7.03 10.79
CA LEU A 460 -13.62 -7.48 11.47
C LEU A 460 -13.55 -7.25 12.99
N GLY A 461 -12.35 -7.31 13.58
CA GLY A 461 -12.12 -7.05 15.01
C GLY A 461 -12.28 -5.59 15.42
N MET A 462 -12.38 -4.67 14.46
CA MET A 462 -12.72 -3.27 14.74
C MET A 462 -14.20 -3.08 15.10
N ALA A 463 -15.06 -4.06 14.79
CA ALA A 463 -16.48 -4.03 15.08
C ALA A 463 -16.76 -3.93 16.59
N ARG A 464 -17.72 -3.09 16.97
CA ARG A 464 -18.15 -2.93 18.39
C ARG A 464 -19.39 -3.77 18.71
N SER A 465 -20.06 -4.25 17.68
CA SER A 465 -21.27 -5.06 17.75
C SER A 465 -21.27 -6.08 16.61
N GLU A 466 -22.12 -7.10 16.71
CA GLU A 466 -22.27 -8.08 15.62
C GLU A 466 -22.81 -7.42 14.34
N ALA A 467 -23.65 -6.39 14.47
CA ALA A 467 -24.15 -5.61 13.34
C ALA A 467 -23.02 -4.86 12.61
N ASP A 468 -22.06 -4.28 13.34
CA ASP A 468 -20.87 -3.67 12.72
C ASP A 468 -20.03 -4.70 11.97
N ARG A 469 -19.91 -5.90 12.55
CA ARG A 469 -19.12 -6.99 11.96
C ARG A 469 -19.72 -7.46 10.64
N GLU A 470 -21.04 -7.63 10.58
CA GLU A 470 -21.77 -7.94 9.35
C GLU A 470 -21.64 -6.80 8.32
N ALA A 471 -21.73 -5.54 8.75
CA ALA A 471 -21.55 -4.39 7.86
C ALA A 471 -20.14 -4.37 7.25
N ILE A 472 -19.09 -4.54 8.05
CA ILE A 472 -17.70 -4.60 7.57
C ILE A 472 -17.53 -5.77 6.59
N ALA A 473 -18.05 -6.96 6.90
CA ALA A 473 -17.97 -8.12 6.01
C ALA A 473 -18.62 -7.84 4.65
N ASN A 474 -19.83 -7.25 4.65
CA ASN A 474 -20.53 -6.88 3.42
C ASN A 474 -19.76 -5.82 2.61
N LEU A 475 -19.20 -4.79 3.26
CA LEU A 475 -18.39 -3.78 2.59
C LEU A 475 -17.16 -4.39 1.90
N LEU A 476 -16.49 -5.33 2.56
CA LEU A 476 -15.35 -6.03 1.96
C LEU A 476 -15.76 -6.79 0.70
N GLU A 477 -16.92 -7.44 0.69
CA GLU A 477 -17.45 -8.12 -0.50
C GLU A 477 -17.86 -7.14 -1.60
N ILE A 478 -18.51 -6.03 -1.25
CA ILE A 478 -18.90 -5.00 -2.22
C ILE A 478 -17.67 -4.41 -2.92
N PHE A 479 -16.64 -4.03 -2.18
CA PHE A 479 -15.47 -3.35 -2.74
C PHE A 479 -14.44 -4.29 -3.37
N ALA A 480 -14.34 -5.55 -2.92
CA ALA A 480 -13.46 -6.56 -3.53
C ALA A 480 -14.14 -7.38 -4.64
N GLY A 481 -15.48 -7.34 -4.73
CA GLY A 481 -16.25 -8.08 -5.72
C GLY A 481 -16.01 -7.62 -7.15
N ALA A 482 -16.57 -8.37 -8.11
CA ALA A 482 -16.40 -8.14 -9.54
C ALA A 482 -16.84 -6.73 -9.99
N ASP A 483 -17.87 -6.17 -9.35
CA ASP A 483 -18.36 -4.82 -9.62
C ASP A 483 -17.61 -3.75 -8.81
N GLY A 484 -16.97 -4.14 -7.70
CA GLY A 484 -16.26 -3.25 -6.79
C GLY A 484 -14.88 -2.88 -7.30
N ARG A 485 -14.00 -3.86 -7.40
CA ARG A 485 -12.60 -3.75 -7.90
C ARG A 485 -11.76 -2.65 -7.26
N LEU A 486 -12.14 -2.18 -6.06
CA LEU A 486 -11.38 -1.19 -5.30
C LEU A 486 -10.46 -1.85 -4.27
N LEU A 487 -10.80 -3.05 -3.81
CA LEU A 487 -10.01 -3.84 -2.87
C LEU A 487 -9.58 -5.16 -3.50
N VAL A 488 -8.47 -5.70 -3.02
CA VAL A 488 -8.01 -7.05 -3.36
C VAL A 488 -7.91 -7.85 -2.07
N ALA A 489 -8.52 -9.05 -2.10
CA ALA A 489 -8.39 -10.02 -1.03
C ALA A 489 -7.41 -11.12 -1.45
N SER A 490 -6.57 -11.55 -0.51
CA SER A 490 -5.65 -12.67 -0.72
C SER A 490 -5.51 -13.52 0.53
N ASP A 491 -5.41 -14.83 0.34
CA ASP A 491 -5.20 -15.79 1.42
C ASP A 491 -3.73 -16.19 1.48
N GLU A 492 -3.11 -16.01 2.65
CA GLU A 492 -1.73 -16.40 2.92
C GLU A 492 -1.66 -17.11 4.27
N ASN A 493 -1.14 -18.34 4.31
CA ASN A 493 -0.99 -19.12 5.55
C ASN A 493 -2.29 -19.30 6.36
N ASN A 494 -3.41 -19.54 5.67
CA ASN A 494 -4.76 -19.58 6.25
C ASN A 494 -5.21 -18.28 6.92
N VAL A 495 -4.51 -17.17 6.66
CA VAL A 495 -4.92 -15.82 7.05
C VAL A 495 -5.40 -15.09 5.80
N ALA A 496 -6.67 -14.71 5.81
CA ALA A 496 -7.22 -13.84 4.78
C ALA A 496 -6.80 -12.40 5.04
N PHE A 497 -6.35 -11.70 4.01
CA PHE A 497 -5.97 -10.30 4.08
C PHE A 497 -6.67 -9.47 3.00
N VAL A 498 -6.70 -8.17 3.24
CA VAL A 498 -7.33 -7.17 2.37
C VAL A 498 -6.35 -6.01 2.17
N ASP A 499 -6.26 -5.53 0.94
CA ASP A 499 -5.48 -4.36 0.53
C ASP A 499 -6.27 -3.53 -0.49
N LEU A 500 -5.84 -2.29 -0.75
CA LEU A 500 -6.30 -1.50 -1.90
C LEU A 500 -5.94 -2.23 -3.19
N ALA A 501 -6.76 -2.13 -4.24
CA ALA A 501 -6.40 -2.72 -5.52
C ALA A 501 -5.14 -2.07 -6.13
N HIS A 502 -5.04 -0.74 -6.07
CA HIS A 502 -3.86 0.02 -6.49
C HIS A 502 -3.67 1.32 -5.71
N GLU A 503 -2.44 1.87 -5.68
CA GLU A 503 -2.14 3.21 -5.16
C GLU A 503 -2.89 4.32 -5.94
N ALA A 504 -3.37 4.03 -7.14
CA ALA A 504 -4.06 5.01 -7.99
C ALA A 504 -5.38 5.47 -7.36
N LEU A 505 -5.97 4.65 -6.48
CA LEU A 505 -7.15 5.00 -5.69
C LEU A 505 -6.91 6.19 -4.78
N MET A 506 -5.69 6.31 -4.24
CA MET A 506 -5.34 7.36 -3.30
C MET A 506 -5.53 8.75 -3.93
N ASP A 507 -5.09 8.92 -5.17
CA ASP A 507 -5.09 10.23 -5.86
C ASP A 507 -6.25 10.37 -6.87
N GLY A 508 -6.84 9.25 -7.28
CA GLY A 508 -7.90 9.18 -8.28
C GLY A 508 -9.33 9.18 -7.72
N TRP A 509 -9.53 8.95 -6.42
CA TRP A 509 -10.83 9.10 -5.75
C TRP A 509 -10.83 10.34 -4.85
N GLN A 510 -11.56 11.38 -5.24
CA GLN A 510 -11.49 12.70 -4.58
C GLN A 510 -11.91 12.64 -3.11
N MET A 511 -12.98 11.91 -2.79
CA MET A 511 -13.39 11.74 -1.39
C MET A 511 -12.31 11.05 -0.57
N PHE A 512 -11.57 10.10 -1.16
CA PHE A 512 -10.47 9.44 -0.44
C PHE A 512 -9.26 10.36 -0.27
N VAL A 513 -8.97 11.24 -1.23
CA VAL A 513 -8.00 12.33 -1.06
C VAL A 513 -8.38 13.20 0.14
N GLU A 514 -9.65 13.62 0.20
CA GLU A 514 -10.18 14.42 1.31
C GLU A 514 -10.06 13.67 2.65
N TRP A 515 -10.53 12.43 2.73
CA TRP A 515 -10.43 11.61 3.95
C TRP A 515 -8.99 11.39 4.41
N ARG A 516 -8.01 11.34 3.48
CA ARG A 516 -6.59 11.23 3.84
C ARG A 516 -6.01 12.57 4.30
N SER A 517 -6.52 13.68 3.81
CA SER A 517 -6.11 14.99 4.31
C SER A 517 -6.68 15.27 5.71
N GLU A 518 -7.90 14.77 5.96
CA GLU A 518 -8.55 14.80 7.28
C GLU A 518 -7.80 13.93 8.29
N ASP A 519 -7.66 14.44 9.52
CA ASP A 519 -7.09 13.72 10.66
C ASP A 519 -5.70 13.07 10.38
N ARG A 520 -4.91 13.67 9.48
CA ARG A 520 -3.59 13.12 9.10
C ARG A 520 -2.65 12.96 10.29
N ASP A 521 -2.67 13.91 11.23
CA ASP A 521 -1.85 13.84 12.44
C ASP A 521 -2.32 12.74 13.39
N LEU A 522 -3.64 12.53 13.51
CA LEU A 522 -4.22 11.42 14.27
C LEU A 522 -3.81 10.07 13.68
N ARG A 523 -3.84 9.93 12.35
CA ARG A 523 -3.44 8.69 11.67
C ARG A 523 -1.95 8.41 11.80
N ARG A 524 -1.10 9.45 11.69
CA ARG A 524 0.33 9.34 12.01
C ARG A 524 0.54 8.85 13.45
N LEU A 525 -0.25 9.36 14.38
CA LEU A 525 -0.17 8.93 15.78
C LEU A 525 -0.59 7.46 15.94
N CYS A 526 -1.64 7.01 15.24
CA CYS A 526 -2.03 5.60 15.21
C CYS A 526 -0.93 4.70 14.64
N ASP A 527 -0.28 5.11 13.56
CA ASP A 527 0.81 4.36 12.93
C ASP A 527 1.99 4.20 13.91
N ARG A 528 2.33 5.25 14.66
CA ARG A 528 3.37 5.19 15.72
C ARG A 528 2.99 4.24 16.86
N VAL A 529 1.72 4.24 17.27
CA VAL A 529 1.23 3.29 18.29
C VAL A 529 1.36 1.86 17.80
N LYS A 530 0.97 1.60 16.55
CA LYS A 530 1.08 0.27 15.95
C LYS A 530 2.53 -0.19 15.85
N ASP A 531 3.43 0.66 15.38
CA ASP A 531 4.86 0.32 15.26
C ASP A 531 5.46 -0.05 16.61
N ALA A 532 5.19 0.74 17.65
CA ALA A 532 5.67 0.46 19.01
C ALA A 532 5.03 -0.80 19.61
N PHE A 533 3.74 -1.04 19.34
CA PHE A 533 3.04 -2.26 19.77
C PHE A 533 3.65 -3.50 19.13
N ASP A 534 3.86 -3.47 17.81
CA ASP A 534 4.43 -4.58 17.05
C ASP A 534 5.89 -4.89 17.45
N GLU A 535 6.66 -3.86 17.84
CA GLU A 535 7.99 -4.04 18.42
C GLU A 535 7.95 -4.65 19.83
N CYS A 536 7.03 -4.17 20.68
CA CYS A 536 6.83 -4.67 22.03
C CYS A 536 6.39 -6.13 22.05
N ASP A 537 5.45 -6.53 21.17
CA ASP A 537 4.94 -7.90 21.11
C ASP A 537 6.03 -8.93 20.75
N ARG A 538 7.01 -8.52 19.94
CA ARG A 538 8.14 -9.37 19.55
C ARG A 538 9.29 -9.39 20.56
N ALA A 539 9.30 -8.49 21.54
CA ALA A 539 10.39 -8.36 22.49
C ALA A 539 10.29 -9.39 23.64
N LEU A 540 11.43 -10.00 23.98
CA LEU A 540 11.56 -10.84 25.19
C LEU A 540 11.36 -10.02 26.48
N ASP A 541 11.67 -8.73 26.42
CA ASP A 541 11.51 -7.75 27.50
C ASP A 541 10.62 -6.61 27.01
N GLN A 542 9.31 -6.79 27.20
CA GLN A 542 8.26 -5.89 26.73
C GLN A 542 8.38 -4.48 27.33
N ASP A 543 9.03 -4.33 28.48
CA ASP A 543 9.16 -3.04 29.18
C ASP A 543 10.23 -2.11 28.57
N LYS A 544 10.98 -2.58 27.55
CA LYS A 544 11.95 -1.78 26.79
C LYS A 544 11.37 -1.08 25.55
N PHE A 545 10.24 -1.54 25.03
CA PHE A 545 9.67 -1.06 23.76
C PHE A 545 8.39 -0.28 24.01
N LEU A 546 8.58 0.91 24.57
CA LEU A 546 7.49 1.77 25.04
C LEU A 546 7.41 3.04 24.19
N LEU A 547 6.21 3.61 24.12
CA LEU A 547 5.94 4.87 23.45
C LEU A 547 6.74 5.99 24.13
N PRO A 548 7.39 6.90 23.39
CA PRO A 548 8.01 8.08 23.99
C PRO A 548 6.96 8.98 24.68
N GLU A 549 7.35 9.66 25.76
CA GLU A 549 6.47 10.54 26.57
C GLU A 549 5.67 11.54 25.72
N GLY A 550 6.32 12.22 24.77
CA GLY A 550 5.65 13.18 23.89
C GLY A 550 4.59 12.54 22.97
N VAL A 551 4.69 11.23 22.69
CA VAL A 551 3.67 10.49 21.93
C VAL A 551 2.48 10.18 22.81
N VAL A 552 2.73 9.79 24.05
CA VAL A 552 1.69 9.53 25.05
C VAL A 552 0.88 10.80 25.32
N ALA A 553 1.53 11.96 25.47
CA ALA A 553 0.86 13.25 25.61
C ALA A 553 -0.03 13.59 24.40
N GLN A 554 0.48 13.41 23.18
CA GLN A 554 -0.32 13.58 21.96
C GLN A 554 -1.53 12.65 21.93
N ILE A 555 -1.39 11.40 22.40
CA ILE A 555 -2.50 10.42 22.46
C ILE A 555 -3.57 10.81 23.49
N GLU A 556 -3.19 11.49 24.58
CA GLU A 556 -4.14 11.99 25.57
C GLU A 556 -4.99 13.14 25.02
N GLU A 557 -4.42 14.04 24.21
CA GLU A 557 -5.15 15.15 23.59
C GLU A 557 -6.26 14.70 22.63
N VAL A 558 -6.11 13.50 22.03
CA VAL A 558 -7.04 12.97 21.02
C VAL A 558 -7.64 11.61 21.40
N GLU A 559 -7.73 11.31 22.70
CA GLU A 559 -8.09 9.98 23.22
C GLU A 559 -9.37 9.38 22.63
N VAL A 560 -10.45 10.18 22.54
CA VAL A 560 -11.72 9.69 22.00
C VAL A 560 -11.57 9.34 20.52
N ALA A 561 -10.87 10.19 19.76
CA ALA A 561 -10.71 10.01 18.33
C ALA A 561 -9.76 8.85 18.00
N ILE A 562 -8.65 8.68 18.73
CA ILE A 562 -7.66 7.63 18.43
C ILE A 562 -8.20 6.23 18.73
N ASN A 563 -9.05 6.08 19.75
CA ASN A 563 -9.66 4.79 20.11
C ASN A 563 -10.62 4.25 19.03
N ASP A 564 -11.13 5.10 18.13
CA ASP A 564 -11.88 4.65 16.95
C ASP A 564 -11.00 3.89 15.93
N TYR A 565 -9.68 4.04 16.03
CA TYR A 565 -8.72 3.50 15.08
C TYR A 565 -7.82 2.41 15.68
N LEU A 566 -7.71 2.28 17.00
CA LEU A 566 -6.85 1.27 17.64
C LEU A 566 -7.60 -0.03 17.93
N SER A 567 -6.94 -1.18 17.78
CA SER A 567 -7.48 -2.46 18.26
C SER A 567 -7.55 -2.51 19.78
N PRO A 568 -8.36 -3.40 20.39
CA PRO A 568 -8.40 -3.55 21.85
C PRO A 568 -7.02 -3.80 22.49
N GLU A 569 -6.16 -4.57 21.83
CA GLU A 569 -4.80 -4.85 22.29
C GLU A 569 -3.91 -3.61 22.22
N GLN A 570 -4.02 -2.83 21.15
CA GLN A 570 -3.30 -1.56 21.00
C GLN A 570 -3.79 -0.50 21.99
N GLN A 571 -5.09 -0.46 22.27
CA GLN A 571 -5.66 0.38 23.32
C GLN A 571 -5.09 0.00 24.69
N ASN A 572 -5.05 -1.30 25.01
CA ASN A 572 -4.43 -1.79 26.25
C ASN A 572 -2.94 -1.44 26.33
N PHE A 573 -2.20 -1.54 25.22
CA PHE A 573 -0.80 -1.12 25.15
C PHE A 573 -0.64 0.38 25.41
N VAL A 574 -1.46 1.23 24.79
CA VAL A 574 -1.48 2.68 25.06
C VAL A 574 -1.76 2.95 26.53
N GLN A 575 -2.73 2.26 27.14
CA GLN A 575 -3.03 2.41 28.57
C GLN A 575 -1.81 2.03 29.42
N ARG A 576 -1.17 0.89 29.16
CA ARG A 576 0.07 0.47 29.85
C ARG A 576 1.18 1.52 29.74
N ASN A 577 1.34 2.14 28.57
CA ASN A 577 2.31 3.21 28.35
C ASN A 577 1.96 4.52 29.08
N ARG A 578 0.68 4.89 29.15
CA ARG A 578 0.20 6.07 29.89
C ARG A 578 0.58 6.00 31.37
N TYR A 579 0.57 4.82 31.97
CA TYR A 579 0.91 4.66 33.38
C TYR A 579 2.40 4.84 33.70
N LYS A 580 3.30 4.77 32.70
CA LYS A 580 4.75 4.94 32.93
C LYS A 580 5.20 6.40 32.97
N TYR A 581 4.57 7.27 32.18
CA TYR A 581 5.01 8.67 32.00
C TYR A 581 4.24 9.68 32.84
N LYS A 582 3.40 9.23 33.78
CA LYS A 582 2.70 10.16 34.64
C LYS A 582 3.53 10.54 35.89
N PRO A 583 3.64 11.83 36.23
CA PRO A 583 4.57 12.36 37.26
C PRO A 583 4.39 11.87 38.72
N TRP A 584 3.46 10.96 39.02
CA TRP A 584 3.14 10.56 40.41
C TRP A 584 3.86 9.32 40.92
N LEU A 585 4.91 8.86 40.23
CA LEU A 585 6.07 8.27 40.91
C LEU A 585 6.86 9.36 41.67
N ASP A 586 6.12 10.33 42.19
CA ASP A 586 6.57 11.28 43.18
C ASP A 586 6.51 10.52 44.49
N LEU A 587 7.66 10.23 45.08
CA LEU A 587 7.74 9.69 46.44
C LEU A 587 7.04 10.63 47.45
N ALA A 588 6.76 11.89 47.08
CA ALA A 588 5.91 12.80 47.87
C ALA A 588 4.43 12.38 47.91
N ASN A 589 3.98 11.47 47.03
CA ASN A 589 2.62 10.90 47.04
C ASN A 589 2.53 9.57 47.81
N LEU A 590 3.50 9.25 48.67
CA LEU A 590 3.36 8.13 49.61
C LEU A 590 2.47 8.52 50.82
N PRO A 591 1.88 7.54 51.54
CA PRO A 591 1.13 7.83 52.76
C PRO A 591 1.97 8.59 53.79
N GLU A 592 1.46 9.73 54.29
CA GLU A 592 2.05 10.45 55.42
C GLU A 592 1.85 9.62 56.69
N MET A 593 2.94 9.37 57.43
CA MET A 593 2.94 8.58 58.66
C MET A 593 3.04 9.49 59.88
N VAL A 594 2.30 9.16 60.95
CA VAL A 594 2.30 9.90 62.23
C VAL A 594 2.78 8.98 63.35
N ASP A 595 3.61 9.52 64.26
CA ASP A 595 4.07 8.81 65.45
C ASP A 595 2.95 8.66 66.48
N ILE A 596 2.66 7.42 66.87
CA ILE A 596 1.73 7.06 67.92
C ILE A 596 2.54 6.57 69.13
N PRO A 597 2.47 7.24 70.29
CA PRO A 597 3.24 6.85 71.47
C PRO A 597 2.75 5.52 72.04
N SER A 598 3.62 4.81 72.76
CA SER A 598 3.21 3.63 73.51
C SER A 598 2.24 4.01 74.62
N GLY A 599 1.24 3.16 74.87
CA GLY A 599 0.31 3.38 75.97
C GLY A 599 -0.52 2.15 76.29
N THR A 600 -1.20 2.22 77.43
CA THR A 600 -2.18 1.22 77.86
C THR A 600 -3.56 1.83 77.78
N PHE A 601 -4.48 1.14 77.12
CA PHE A 601 -5.88 1.55 77.02
C PHE A 601 -6.79 0.36 77.26
N TRP A 602 -8.07 0.67 77.44
CA TRP A 602 -9.09 -0.36 77.54
C TRP A 602 -9.69 -0.66 76.16
N MET A 603 -9.62 -1.93 75.77
CA MET A 603 -10.09 -2.45 74.48
C MET A 603 -11.35 -3.28 74.67
N GLY A 604 -12.26 -3.21 73.70
CA GLY A 604 -13.52 -3.95 73.70
C GLY A 604 -14.66 -3.25 74.46
N SER A 605 -15.77 -3.97 74.64
CA SER A 605 -17.01 -3.44 75.21
C SER A 605 -17.30 -4.01 76.60
N PRO A 606 -17.68 -3.19 77.60
CA PRO A 606 -18.04 -3.66 78.94
C PRO A 606 -19.35 -4.46 78.93
N ASP A 607 -19.57 -5.26 79.97
CA ASP A 607 -20.77 -6.08 80.11
C ASP A 607 -22.05 -5.22 80.04
N GLY A 608 -22.94 -5.56 79.11
CA GLY A 608 -24.19 -4.84 78.86
C GLY A 608 -24.11 -3.76 77.76
N LYS A 609 -22.94 -3.54 77.16
CA LYS A 609 -22.73 -2.70 75.97
C LYS A 609 -22.01 -3.48 74.86
N GLY A 610 -22.14 -3.04 73.61
CA GLY A 610 -21.46 -3.64 72.44
C GLY A 610 -21.92 -5.06 72.08
N ASN A 611 -21.27 -5.65 71.07
CA ASN A 611 -21.56 -7.02 70.63
C ASN A 611 -20.72 -8.07 71.37
N ASP A 612 -21.15 -9.34 71.37
CA ASP A 612 -20.44 -10.41 72.09
C ASP A 612 -19.04 -10.71 71.53
N TYR A 613 -18.75 -10.37 70.27
CA TYR A 613 -17.42 -10.52 69.67
C TYR A 613 -16.46 -9.38 70.06
N GLU A 614 -16.94 -8.33 70.72
CA GLU A 614 -16.13 -7.20 71.22
C GLU A 614 -15.75 -7.38 72.70
N LYS A 615 -16.11 -8.52 73.31
CA LYS A 615 -15.81 -8.87 74.71
C LYS A 615 -14.60 -9.81 74.79
N PRO A 616 -13.82 -9.77 75.89
CA PRO A 616 -14.02 -9.00 77.10
C PRO A 616 -13.49 -7.57 77.02
N TYR A 617 -14.01 -6.68 77.86
CA TYR A 617 -13.37 -5.40 78.16
C TYR A 617 -12.09 -5.64 78.97
N HIS A 618 -10.92 -5.30 78.41
CA HIS A 618 -9.63 -5.57 79.05
C HIS A 618 -8.58 -4.53 78.69
N GLN A 619 -7.53 -4.43 79.52
CA GLN A 619 -6.41 -3.53 79.23
C GLN A 619 -5.46 -4.16 78.22
N VAL A 620 -5.11 -3.38 77.21
CA VAL A 620 -4.13 -3.73 76.19
C VAL A 620 -3.05 -2.65 76.17
N THR A 621 -1.79 -3.09 76.18
CA THR A 621 -0.64 -2.20 76.02
C THR A 621 -0.12 -2.32 74.60
N VAL A 622 -0.06 -1.19 73.90
CA VAL A 622 0.56 -1.08 72.57
C VAL A 622 1.91 -0.37 72.69
N ASN A 623 2.91 -0.87 71.97
CA ASN A 623 4.20 -0.18 71.85
C ASN A 623 4.06 1.08 71.00
N ALA A 624 5.09 1.92 70.93
CA ALA A 624 5.07 3.05 69.99
C ALA A 624 5.16 2.52 68.55
N PHE A 625 4.37 3.08 67.65
CA PHE A 625 4.34 2.72 66.23
C PHE A 625 3.99 3.94 65.38
N GLN A 626 4.16 3.82 64.06
CA GLN A 626 3.71 4.82 63.11
C GLN A 626 2.48 4.34 62.37
N MET A 627 1.58 5.27 62.05
CA MET A 627 0.35 4.96 61.34
C MET A 627 0.02 6.00 60.28
N GLY A 628 -0.57 5.58 59.17
CA GLY A 628 -0.99 6.48 58.11
C GLY A 628 -1.97 7.51 58.65
N LYS A 629 -1.69 8.81 58.43
CA LYS A 629 -2.52 9.92 58.88
C LYS A 629 -3.95 9.86 58.33
N TYR A 630 -4.09 9.34 57.12
CA TYR A 630 -5.35 9.22 56.38
C TYR A 630 -5.49 7.81 55.77
N PRO A 631 -6.73 7.39 55.44
CA PRO A 631 -6.94 6.24 54.57
C PRO A 631 -6.13 6.38 53.26
N VAL A 632 -5.61 5.26 52.77
CA VAL A 632 -4.84 5.24 51.51
C VAL A 632 -5.72 5.76 50.37
N THR A 633 -5.27 6.80 49.70
CA THR A 633 -5.97 7.40 48.56
C THR A 633 -5.79 6.58 47.29
N GLN A 634 -6.67 6.75 46.30
CA GLN A 634 -6.52 6.09 45.00
C GLN A 634 -5.24 6.53 44.26
N ALA A 635 -4.75 7.75 44.48
CA ALA A 635 -3.46 8.19 43.96
C ALA A 635 -2.30 7.40 44.61
N GLN A 636 -2.26 7.34 45.95
CA GLN A 636 -1.28 6.55 46.70
C GLN A 636 -1.32 5.06 46.33
N TRP A 637 -2.52 4.49 46.19
CA TRP A 637 -2.74 3.11 45.76
C TRP A 637 -2.03 2.83 44.44
N ARG A 638 -2.29 3.67 43.42
CA ARG A 638 -1.69 3.53 42.09
C ARG A 638 -0.17 3.62 42.13
N THR A 639 0.38 4.59 42.89
CA THR A 639 1.83 4.76 43.02
C THR A 639 2.51 3.48 43.49
N VAL A 640 1.96 2.80 44.50
CA VAL A 640 2.54 1.56 45.04
C VAL A 640 2.19 0.35 44.16
N ALA A 641 0.96 0.26 43.65
CA ALA A 641 0.50 -0.85 42.81
C ALA A 641 1.25 -0.98 41.47
N MET A 642 1.91 0.09 41.01
CA MET A 642 2.79 0.10 39.83
C MET A 642 4.20 -0.43 40.11
N SER A 643 4.55 -0.67 41.37
CA SER A 643 5.87 -1.15 41.77
C SER A 643 6.03 -2.64 41.51
N PRO A 644 7.25 -3.18 41.40
CA PRO A 644 7.47 -4.60 41.13
C PRO A 644 6.62 -5.48 42.04
N LYS A 645 5.96 -6.46 41.43
CA LYS A 645 5.14 -7.43 42.14
C LYS A 645 5.98 -8.20 43.17
N VAL A 646 5.43 -8.39 44.36
CA VAL A 646 6.00 -9.25 45.39
C VAL A 646 5.36 -10.64 45.30
N GLU A 647 4.05 -10.76 45.51
CA GLU A 647 3.34 -12.06 45.47
C GLU A 647 2.17 -12.08 44.48
N ILE A 648 1.29 -11.07 44.49
CA ILE A 648 0.08 -11.03 43.64
C ILE A 648 -0.02 -9.75 42.82
N ASP A 649 -0.78 -9.80 41.72
CA ASP A 649 -1.04 -8.62 40.88
C ASP A 649 -2.08 -7.71 41.55
N LEU A 650 -1.88 -6.39 41.43
CA LEU A 650 -2.80 -5.38 41.95
C LEU A 650 -3.54 -4.69 40.81
N SER A 651 -4.86 -4.57 40.93
CA SER A 651 -5.64 -3.68 40.07
C SER A 651 -5.24 -2.22 40.33
N LEU A 652 -5.01 -1.46 39.27
CA LEU A 652 -4.69 -0.02 39.39
C LEU A 652 -5.90 0.83 39.76
N ASN A 653 -7.12 0.34 39.52
CA ASN A 653 -8.36 1.08 39.74
C ASN A 653 -9.44 0.18 40.35
N PRO A 654 -9.23 -0.35 41.57
CA PRO A 654 -10.17 -1.30 42.18
C PRO A 654 -11.49 -0.65 42.59
N SER A 655 -11.45 0.62 42.97
CA SER A 655 -12.60 1.34 43.54
C SER A 655 -13.79 1.42 42.58
N TYR A 656 -14.97 1.70 43.10
CA TYR A 656 -16.17 2.06 42.33
C TYR A 656 -16.25 3.58 42.14
N HIS A 657 -16.05 4.36 43.20
CA HIS A 657 -16.02 5.82 43.15
C HIS A 657 -14.68 6.30 42.60
N ARG A 658 -14.67 7.34 41.75
CA ARG A 658 -13.47 7.79 41.02
C ARG A 658 -12.98 9.14 41.57
N GLY A 659 -11.70 9.22 41.92
CA GLY A 659 -11.04 10.48 42.27
C GLY A 659 -9.68 10.26 42.93
N GLY A 660 -8.65 11.02 42.54
CA GLY A 660 -7.27 10.81 43.02
C GLY A 660 -7.10 10.92 44.53
N ASN A 661 -7.75 11.92 45.15
CA ASN A 661 -7.70 12.19 46.59
C ASN A 661 -8.72 11.37 47.40
N LYS A 662 -9.55 10.56 46.74
CA LYS A 662 -10.56 9.74 47.43
C LYS A 662 -9.91 8.47 47.99
N PRO A 663 -10.42 7.87 49.09
CA PRO A 663 -9.90 6.61 49.60
C PRO A 663 -10.06 5.48 48.58
N VAL A 664 -9.12 4.54 48.60
CA VAL A 664 -9.23 3.30 47.83
C VAL A 664 -10.22 2.36 48.52
N GLU A 665 -11.19 1.89 47.74
CA GLU A 665 -12.19 0.90 48.15
C GLU A 665 -12.30 -0.24 47.13
N GLN A 666 -13.04 -1.31 47.46
CA GLN A 666 -13.16 -2.57 46.70
C GLN A 666 -11.85 -3.36 46.58
N VAL A 667 -11.00 -3.25 47.59
CA VAL A 667 -9.77 -4.05 47.71
C VAL A 667 -9.98 -5.21 48.66
N THR A 668 -9.43 -6.35 48.30
CA THR A 668 -9.38 -7.53 49.17
C THR A 668 -8.27 -7.40 50.21
N TRP A 669 -8.36 -8.22 51.26
CA TRP A 669 -7.32 -8.29 52.28
C TRP A 669 -5.94 -8.66 51.69
N TYR A 670 -5.91 -9.58 50.71
CA TYR A 670 -4.67 -9.98 50.04
C TYR A 670 -4.05 -8.83 49.25
N GLU A 671 -4.87 -8.05 48.54
CA GLU A 671 -4.39 -6.88 47.80
C GLU A 671 -3.86 -5.79 48.73
N ALA A 672 -4.48 -5.60 49.89
CA ALA A 672 -4.00 -4.66 50.91
C ALA A 672 -2.65 -5.11 51.52
N GLN A 673 -2.44 -6.42 51.70
CA GLN A 673 -1.14 -6.95 52.14
C GLN A 673 -0.05 -6.79 51.07
N GLU A 674 -0.36 -7.10 49.82
CA GLU A 674 0.56 -6.89 48.69
C GLU A 674 0.94 -5.41 48.56
N PHE A 675 -0.01 -4.49 48.74
CA PHE A 675 0.27 -3.06 48.79
C PHE A 675 1.30 -2.72 49.89
N CYS A 676 1.12 -3.24 51.11
CA CYS A 676 2.08 -3.03 52.20
C CYS A 676 3.46 -3.61 51.88
N ALA A 677 3.51 -4.80 51.25
CA ALA A 677 4.76 -5.45 50.86
C ALA A 677 5.53 -4.63 49.80
N ARG A 678 4.83 -4.15 48.76
CA ARG A 678 5.40 -3.27 47.74
C ARG A 678 5.85 -1.93 48.33
N LEU A 679 5.04 -1.32 49.21
CA LEU A 679 5.40 -0.08 49.88
C LEU A 679 6.67 -0.25 50.73
N SER A 680 6.81 -1.40 51.40
CA SER A 680 8.00 -1.74 52.18
C SER A 680 9.24 -1.87 51.29
N GLN A 681 9.10 -2.49 50.13
CA GLN A 681 10.20 -2.62 49.16
C GLN A 681 10.61 -1.27 48.57
N LEU A 682 9.66 -0.36 48.35
CA LEU A 682 9.90 0.97 47.77
C LEU A 682 10.63 1.91 48.71
N THR A 683 10.24 1.93 49.98
CA THR A 683 10.78 2.86 50.99
C THR A 683 11.97 2.28 51.73
N GLY A 684 12.11 0.95 51.77
CA GLY A 684 13.08 0.25 52.60
C GLY A 684 12.67 0.12 54.07
N GLU A 685 11.48 0.57 54.46
CA GLU A 685 10.94 0.39 55.81
C GLU A 685 9.86 -0.70 55.85
N SER A 686 9.41 -1.10 57.05
CA SER A 686 8.41 -2.17 57.19
C SER A 686 7.01 -1.61 57.38
N TYR A 687 6.14 -1.86 56.39
CA TYR A 687 4.72 -1.49 56.41
C TYR A 687 3.84 -2.73 56.57
N ARG A 688 2.76 -2.59 57.35
CA ARG A 688 1.71 -3.61 57.51
C ARG A 688 0.38 -2.95 57.85
N LEU A 689 -0.70 -3.71 57.72
CA LEU A 689 -1.98 -3.31 58.29
C LEU A 689 -1.89 -3.22 59.83
N PRO A 690 -2.55 -2.23 60.46
CA PRO A 690 -2.61 -2.14 61.91
C PRO A 690 -3.37 -3.34 62.48
N SER A 691 -2.98 -3.76 63.69
CA SER A 691 -3.79 -4.69 64.47
C SER A 691 -5.05 -4.00 64.99
N GLU A 692 -6.05 -4.79 65.38
CA GLU A 692 -7.29 -4.28 66.00
C GLU A 692 -6.98 -3.38 67.21
N ALA A 693 -6.05 -3.79 68.06
CA ALA A 693 -5.63 -3.02 69.23
C ALA A 693 -4.97 -1.68 68.86
N GLU A 694 -4.13 -1.66 67.83
CA GLU A 694 -3.49 -0.41 67.34
C GLU A 694 -4.52 0.54 66.72
N TRP A 695 -5.45 0.00 65.93
CA TRP A 695 -6.53 0.78 65.33
C TRP A 695 -7.47 1.36 66.40
N GLU A 696 -7.92 0.56 67.37
CA GLU A 696 -8.80 1.04 68.43
C GLU A 696 -8.08 2.04 69.36
N TYR A 697 -6.81 1.81 69.68
CA TYR A 697 -6.00 2.75 70.48
C TYR A 697 -5.91 4.13 69.82
N THR A 698 -5.62 4.18 68.53
CA THR A 698 -5.55 5.44 67.77
C THR A 698 -6.90 6.15 67.68
N CYS A 699 -8.00 5.41 67.50
CA CYS A 699 -9.34 6.00 67.43
C CYS A 699 -9.83 6.54 68.77
N ARG A 700 -9.39 5.96 69.91
CA ARG A 700 -9.82 6.39 71.26
C ARG A 700 -9.01 7.57 71.84
N ALA A 701 -8.01 8.06 71.10
CA ALA A 701 -7.23 9.26 71.44
C ALA A 701 -6.64 9.29 72.87
N GLY A 702 -6.33 8.13 73.45
CA GLY A 702 -5.73 8.04 74.78
C GLY A 702 -6.69 8.22 75.98
N ALA A 703 -7.98 7.96 75.80
CA ALA A 703 -8.94 7.96 76.92
C ALA A 703 -8.52 7.01 78.06
N GLU A 704 -8.47 7.53 79.30
CA GLU A 704 -8.11 6.76 80.50
C GLU A 704 -9.26 5.86 81.01
N GLU A 705 -10.50 6.14 80.58
CA GLU A 705 -11.74 5.44 80.95
C GLU A 705 -12.58 5.09 79.71
N TYR A 706 -13.58 4.20 79.87
CA TYR A 706 -14.47 3.80 78.78
C TYR A 706 -15.33 4.98 78.32
N ASN A 707 -15.21 5.34 77.04
CA ASN A 707 -16.14 6.23 76.36
C ASN A 707 -16.91 5.46 75.28
N GLU A 708 -18.19 5.77 75.12
CA GLU A 708 -19.05 5.15 74.10
C GLU A 708 -18.63 5.52 72.67
N TYR A 709 -18.08 6.71 72.46
CA TYR A 709 -17.54 7.21 71.18
C TYR A 709 -16.12 7.76 71.36
N CYS A 710 -15.39 7.94 70.26
CA CYS A 710 -14.04 8.54 70.27
C CYS A 710 -14.01 9.98 70.83
N PHE A 711 -15.16 10.66 70.85
CA PHE A 711 -15.33 12.04 71.32
C PHE A 711 -16.07 12.15 72.67
N GLY A 712 -16.39 11.04 73.34
CA GLY A 712 -17.08 11.02 74.64
C GLY A 712 -18.28 10.06 74.69
N ASP A 713 -19.13 10.21 75.70
CA ASP A 713 -20.27 9.29 75.94
C ASP A 713 -21.60 9.73 75.32
N TYR A 714 -21.71 11.00 74.91
CA TYR A 714 -23.00 11.58 74.53
C TYR A 714 -23.16 11.63 73.02
N VAL A 715 -24.09 10.84 72.50
CA VAL A 715 -24.46 10.84 71.07
C VAL A 715 -24.92 12.22 70.56
N SER A 716 -25.34 13.13 71.45
CA SER A 716 -25.67 14.51 71.08
C SER A 716 -24.48 15.28 70.51
N GLN A 717 -23.25 14.87 70.82
CA GLN A 717 -22.04 15.47 70.26
C GLN A 717 -21.72 14.90 68.87
N LEU A 718 -22.41 13.86 68.40
CA LEU A 718 -22.13 13.24 67.10
C LEU A 718 -22.22 14.25 65.95
N GLU A 719 -23.08 15.27 66.04
CA GLU A 719 -23.18 16.33 65.03
C GLU A 719 -21.89 17.16 64.86
N ASP A 720 -21.05 17.22 65.89
CA ASP A 720 -19.77 17.92 65.88
C ASP A 720 -18.61 17.06 65.35
N TYR A 721 -18.80 15.74 65.21
CA TYR A 721 -17.73 14.78 64.90
C TYR A 721 -18.06 13.81 63.76
N GLY A 722 -19.30 13.77 63.29
CA GLY A 722 -19.77 12.82 62.28
C GLY A 722 -20.77 13.44 61.29
N TRP A 723 -20.63 13.11 60.00
CA TRP A 723 -21.69 13.34 59.00
C TRP A 723 -22.59 12.11 58.85
N TYR A 724 -23.88 12.24 59.20
CA TYR A 724 -24.83 11.12 59.25
C TYR A 724 -26.27 11.55 58.87
N GLY A 725 -27.19 10.59 58.74
CA GLY A 725 -28.53 10.81 58.17
C GLY A 725 -29.33 12.00 58.75
N ASN A 726 -29.15 12.34 60.03
CA ASN A 726 -29.92 13.41 60.66
C ASN A 726 -29.35 14.81 60.42
N ASN A 727 -28.03 14.96 60.27
CA ASN A 727 -27.42 16.24 59.92
C ASN A 727 -27.18 16.38 58.40
N SER A 728 -27.42 15.31 57.63
CA SER A 728 -27.17 15.31 56.19
C SER A 728 -28.23 15.99 55.33
N GLY A 729 -29.45 16.13 55.84
CA GLY A 729 -30.57 16.75 55.12
C GLY A 729 -30.90 16.06 53.78
N ASP A 730 -30.70 14.74 53.70
CA ASP A 730 -30.82 13.91 52.48
C ASP A 730 -29.91 14.38 51.32
N ARG A 731 -28.86 15.13 51.61
CA ARG A 731 -27.87 15.56 50.62
C ARG A 731 -26.67 14.64 50.68
N MET A 732 -26.24 14.17 49.51
CA MET A 732 -24.87 13.72 49.35
C MET A 732 -23.97 14.95 49.42
N ILE A 733 -23.03 14.98 50.36
CA ILE A 733 -21.98 15.99 50.32
C ILE A 733 -21.02 15.65 49.17
N ASP A 734 -20.66 16.69 48.43
CA ASP A 734 -19.49 16.68 47.59
C ASP A 734 -18.23 16.43 48.44
N THR A 735 -17.77 15.18 48.44
CA THR A 735 -16.56 14.75 49.15
C THR A 735 -15.32 15.58 48.78
N ASP A 736 -15.26 16.16 47.58
CA ASP A 736 -14.13 16.99 47.17
C ASP A 736 -14.17 18.34 47.92
N ARG A 737 -15.37 18.83 48.25
CA ARG A 737 -15.57 20.06 49.02
C ARG A 737 -15.31 19.90 50.52
N ILE A 738 -15.56 18.73 51.12
CA ILE A 738 -15.14 18.45 52.51
C ILE A 738 -13.61 18.50 52.61
N TRP A 739 -12.92 17.88 51.65
CA TRP A 739 -11.46 17.82 51.67
C TRP A 739 -10.80 19.19 51.47
N GLU A 740 -11.49 20.12 50.82
CA GLU A 740 -11.06 21.51 50.65
C GLU A 740 -11.44 22.43 51.83
N GLU A 741 -12.57 22.18 52.50
CA GLU A 741 -13.10 23.03 53.59
C GLU A 741 -12.70 22.55 55.00
N VAL A 742 -12.31 21.28 55.19
CA VAL A 742 -11.81 20.77 56.48
C VAL A 742 -10.35 21.18 56.64
N ASP A 743 -10.12 22.10 57.57
CA ASP A 743 -8.79 22.42 58.07
C ASP A 743 -8.09 21.12 58.47
N LYS A 744 -6.91 20.83 57.90
CA LYS A 744 -6.21 19.53 57.94
C LYS A 744 -5.87 19.01 59.35
N ASP A 745 -6.22 19.77 60.38
CA ASP A 745 -5.96 19.51 61.79
C ASP A 745 -7.20 19.06 62.59
N ASN A 746 -8.41 19.09 62.02
CA ASN A 746 -9.62 18.63 62.72
C ASN A 746 -10.20 17.39 62.04
N ASN A 747 -9.97 16.22 62.65
CA ASN A 747 -10.55 14.91 62.34
C ASN A 747 -12.11 14.90 62.40
N ARG A 748 -12.77 15.64 61.51
CA ARG A 748 -14.19 15.51 61.22
C ARG A 748 -14.34 14.64 59.98
N TYR A 749 -14.92 13.44 60.15
CA TYR A 749 -15.34 12.57 59.05
C TYR A 749 -16.86 12.61 58.89
#